data_AF-A0A257HA51-F1
#
_entry.id   AF-A0A257HA51-F1
#
_cell.length_a   1.000
_cell.length_b   1.000
_cell.length_c   1.000
_cell.angle_alpha   90.00
_cell.angle_beta   90.00
_cell.angle_gamma   90.00
#
_symmetry.space_group_name_H-M   'P 1'
#
loop_
_entity.id
_entity.type
_entity.pdbx_description
1 polymer ?
#
loop_
_entity_poly.entity_id
_entity_poly.type
_entity_poly.pdbx_seq_one_letter_code
_entity_poly.pdbx_strand_id
1 'polypeptide(L)'
;MITWEEKKASEIAKAKADLTARSDIELLVTATLEWLFATQGGRNTRHEAILTHEATPTLSKILSEEGILAEGELQRLLGHQDGPIPSGHWPFAQLIGRAGAQYTASFLCQGQWREANMCGLDLYGAWEAFQTELLVILRQDGGAQSGFWNAIQAHVKQATESPSQTCHIQHGAEDWIAEKIEAYQKHPDLEEAWETRLESYVLCPNSMISWLGRGLNPQKFMEITSQLPHPVFFNSGLTDEEVRQEGLIAPLIRFAPPAFDAGGQFLHEGMVIAHLLTMAGEYIRYCAGNGKTYPAPVTPEAQSALYAEADAAKRASIEILDALFNRKDAKPLAWAWLERLIREGEHRGYWRMSNSHGKGAATNCLYLLITELSGRIEISDIPPKHPETTPWKPIMGPMASLAVMGLRENPDSEALQRKIWHVLTVDCPEFHIGSRGEFFRAVEKPIGLIGAVCLLQMPDPGSFLKRCWHLLRPYRERSWHIDENARTTPNPGMPLILWGLMALYFAPEEKRSDLTASLEELLKDAWQTDARFSIRHEFWPDALEFFTIQWARYCPQGRKRTAQQIAEFLLPYLNGEHVLMRMVSALRREGIDLGTISQAVSNLGEKLPELAAEFLATHQYLISKQHWNQGWIAEVHAMTASEAN
;
A
#
# COMPACT_ATOMS: atom_id res chain seq x y z
N MET A 1 7.68 30.35 -11.79
CA MET A 1 6.44 30.18 -12.57
C MET A 1 5.43 29.58 -11.64
N ILE A 2 4.28 30.23 -11.45
CA ILE A 2 3.16 29.69 -10.66
C ILE A 2 2.53 28.58 -11.51
N THR A 3 2.31 27.41 -10.93
CA THR A 3 1.63 26.30 -11.61
C THR A 3 0.16 26.65 -11.87
N TRP A 4 -0.50 25.97 -12.81
CA TRP A 4 -1.93 26.18 -13.05
C TRP A 4 -2.77 25.92 -11.79
N GLU A 5 -2.41 24.92 -10.98
CA GLU A 5 -3.09 24.60 -9.73
C GLU A 5 -2.94 25.70 -8.68
N GLU A 6 -1.73 26.25 -8.50
CA GLU A 6 -1.50 27.37 -7.58
C GLU A 6 -2.26 28.63 -8.04
N LYS A 7 -2.32 28.88 -9.36
CA LYS A 7 -3.12 29.98 -9.91
C LYS A 7 -4.61 29.76 -9.66
N LYS A 8 -5.12 28.56 -9.96
CA LYS A 8 -6.52 28.17 -9.73
C LYS A 8 -6.89 28.37 -8.26
N ALA A 9 -6.11 27.82 -7.33
CA ALA A 9 -6.36 27.96 -5.90
C ALA A 9 -6.37 29.43 -5.44
N SER A 10 -5.44 30.25 -5.95
CA SER A 10 -5.38 31.69 -5.64
C SER A 10 -6.60 32.45 -6.17
N GLU A 11 -7.04 32.18 -7.39
CA GLU A 11 -8.19 32.86 -8.00
C GLU A 11 -9.51 32.46 -7.32
N ILE A 12 -9.66 31.18 -6.95
CA ILE A 12 -10.80 30.69 -6.17
C ILE A 12 -10.85 31.37 -4.80
N ALA A 13 -9.73 31.41 -4.09
CA ALA A 13 -9.64 32.06 -2.78
C ALA A 13 -9.99 33.56 -2.86
N LYS A 14 -9.49 34.25 -3.89
CA LYS A 14 -9.81 35.65 -4.15
C LYS A 14 -11.29 35.85 -4.44
N ALA A 15 -11.88 35.08 -5.36
CA ALA A 15 -13.29 35.17 -5.70
C ALA A 15 -14.21 34.92 -4.49
N LYS A 16 -13.84 33.94 -3.64
CA LYS A 16 -14.54 33.66 -2.38
C LYS A 16 -14.48 34.86 -1.44
N ALA A 17 -13.30 35.47 -1.27
CA ALA A 17 -13.13 36.65 -0.41
C ALA A 17 -13.91 37.85 -0.94
N ASP A 18 -13.81 38.11 -2.24
CA ASP A 18 -14.49 39.22 -2.93
C ASP A 18 -16.01 39.11 -2.75
N LEU A 19 -16.61 37.93 -3.03
CA LEU A 19 -18.05 37.72 -2.85
C LEU A 19 -18.51 37.77 -1.39
N THR A 20 -17.68 37.30 -0.45
CA THR A 20 -18.06 37.30 0.97
C THR A 20 -18.05 38.71 1.56
N ALA A 21 -17.26 39.63 1.00
CA ALA A 21 -17.21 41.03 1.41
C ALA A 21 -18.38 41.87 0.85
N ARG A 22 -19.18 41.32 -0.08
CA ARG A 22 -20.29 42.03 -0.73
C ARG A 22 -21.54 42.08 0.14
N SER A 23 -22.20 43.24 0.14
CA SER A 23 -23.48 43.43 0.86
C SER A 23 -24.69 42.87 0.13
N ASP A 24 -24.59 42.67 -1.19
CA ASP A 24 -25.65 42.20 -2.10
C ASP A 24 -25.57 40.69 -2.39
N ILE A 25 -24.68 39.96 -1.72
CA ILE A 25 -24.40 38.54 -2.01
C ILE A 25 -25.65 37.65 -1.96
N GLU A 26 -26.53 37.86 -0.99
CA GLU A 26 -27.79 37.11 -0.86
C GLU A 26 -28.72 37.31 -2.06
N LEU A 27 -28.77 38.54 -2.60
CA LEU A 27 -29.57 38.85 -3.78
C LEU A 27 -28.99 38.16 -5.03
N LEU A 28 -27.66 38.16 -5.17
CA LEU A 28 -26.98 37.48 -6.27
C LEU A 28 -27.17 35.96 -6.21
N VAL A 29 -27.08 35.36 -5.02
CA VAL A 29 -27.33 33.92 -4.83
C VAL A 29 -28.79 33.59 -5.14
N THR A 30 -29.73 34.41 -4.68
CA THR A 30 -31.17 34.22 -4.96
C THR A 30 -31.47 34.30 -6.46
N ALA A 31 -30.97 35.32 -7.16
CA ALA A 31 -31.16 35.45 -8.60
C ALA A 31 -30.56 34.26 -9.38
N THR A 32 -29.39 33.78 -8.94
CA THR A 32 -28.75 32.59 -9.52
C THR A 32 -29.57 31.32 -9.23
N LEU A 33 -30.12 31.18 -8.02
CA LEU A 33 -30.97 30.07 -7.62
C LEU A 33 -32.27 30.00 -8.44
N GLU A 34 -32.95 31.13 -8.61
CA GLU A 34 -34.16 31.24 -9.44
C GLU A 34 -33.87 30.81 -10.89
N TRP A 35 -32.72 31.24 -11.43
CA TRP A 35 -32.26 30.81 -12.74
C TRP A 35 -31.97 29.30 -12.80
N LEU A 36 -31.33 28.72 -11.79
CA LEU A 36 -31.12 27.27 -11.71
C LEU A 36 -32.45 26.50 -11.67
N PHE A 37 -33.43 26.96 -10.89
CA PHE A 37 -34.78 26.35 -10.88
C PHE A 37 -35.45 26.40 -12.25
N ALA A 38 -35.36 27.55 -12.94
CA ALA A 38 -35.94 27.73 -14.26
C ALA A 38 -35.29 26.83 -15.31
N THR A 39 -33.97 26.62 -15.21
CA THR A 39 -33.18 25.90 -16.24
C THR A 39 -33.03 24.39 -15.98
N GLN A 40 -33.19 23.93 -14.73
CA GLN A 40 -32.97 22.53 -14.32
C GLN A 40 -34.27 21.75 -14.00
N GLY A 41 -35.45 22.32 -14.27
CA GLY A 41 -36.74 21.67 -14.01
C GLY A 41 -37.04 20.38 -14.78
N GLY A 42 -36.22 20.01 -15.77
CA GLY A 42 -36.37 18.81 -16.60
C GLY A 42 -35.34 17.71 -16.32
N ARG A 43 -35.71 16.43 -16.50
CA ARG A 43 -34.77 15.29 -16.42
C ARG A 43 -33.72 15.43 -17.54
N ASN A 44 -32.51 15.88 -17.18
CA ASN A 44 -31.36 16.11 -18.07
C ASN A 44 -31.54 17.22 -19.13
N THR A 45 -31.63 18.49 -18.71
CA THR A 45 -31.38 19.61 -19.63
C THR A 45 -29.88 19.62 -19.98
N ARG A 46 -29.56 19.18 -21.21
CA ARG A 46 -28.22 19.29 -21.79
C ARG A 46 -27.75 20.75 -21.74
N HIS A 47 -26.44 20.96 -21.64
CA HIS A 47 -25.78 22.27 -21.63
C HIS A 47 -26.32 23.27 -22.68
N GLU A 48 -26.67 22.76 -23.87
CA GLU A 48 -27.27 23.51 -24.98
C GLU A 48 -28.65 24.12 -24.66
N ALA A 49 -29.43 23.48 -23.77
CA ALA A 49 -30.73 23.98 -23.33
C ALA A 49 -30.61 25.14 -22.33
N ILE A 50 -29.54 25.18 -21.52
CA ILE A 50 -29.28 26.28 -20.57
C ILE A 50 -28.88 27.55 -21.32
N LEU A 51 -28.06 27.40 -22.37
CA LEU A 51 -27.59 28.51 -23.22
C LEU A 51 -28.73 29.27 -23.91
N THR A 52 -29.81 28.56 -24.26
CA THR A 52 -30.94 29.08 -25.03
C THR A 52 -32.16 29.43 -24.16
N HIS A 53 -32.07 29.25 -22.84
CA HIS A 53 -33.17 29.49 -21.93
C HIS A 53 -33.46 30.98 -21.72
N GLU A 54 -34.74 31.37 -21.67
CA GLU A 54 -35.19 32.76 -21.55
C GLU A 54 -34.79 33.46 -20.24
N ALA A 55 -34.52 32.68 -19.19
CA ALA A 55 -34.02 33.19 -17.92
C ALA A 55 -32.53 33.59 -17.94
N THR A 56 -31.75 33.08 -18.91
CA THR A 56 -30.30 33.30 -18.99
C THR A 56 -29.95 34.77 -19.32
N PRO A 57 -30.61 35.45 -20.26
CA PRO A 57 -30.43 36.89 -20.47
C PRO A 57 -30.73 37.74 -19.22
N THR A 58 -31.77 37.39 -18.46
CA THR A 58 -32.16 38.10 -17.22
C THR A 58 -31.06 38.02 -16.17
N LEU A 59 -30.53 36.81 -15.92
CA LEU A 59 -29.41 36.64 -15.00
C LEU A 59 -28.16 37.38 -15.52
N SER A 60 -27.86 37.30 -16.81
CA SER A 60 -26.71 38.02 -17.40
C SER A 60 -26.79 39.53 -17.17
N LYS A 61 -27.99 40.11 -17.21
CA LYS A 61 -28.21 41.53 -16.96
C LYS A 61 -27.96 41.87 -15.48
N ILE A 62 -28.53 41.10 -14.55
CA ILE A 62 -28.33 41.28 -13.10
C ILE A 62 -26.83 41.19 -12.75
N LEU A 63 -26.14 40.16 -13.25
CA LEU A 63 -24.70 40.00 -13.00
C LEU A 63 -23.87 41.16 -13.57
N SER A 64 -24.32 41.79 -14.66
CA SER A 64 -23.65 42.96 -15.24
C SER A 64 -23.90 44.25 -14.48
N GLU A 65 -25.12 44.46 -14.00
CA GLU A 65 -25.45 45.62 -13.16
C GLU A 65 -24.66 45.59 -11.84
N GLU A 66 -24.41 44.39 -11.31
CA GLU A 66 -23.66 44.18 -10.07
C GLU A 66 -22.14 44.00 -10.26
N GLY A 67 -21.65 44.15 -11.50
CA GLY A 67 -20.22 44.09 -11.82
C GLY A 67 -19.56 42.73 -11.59
N ILE A 68 -20.34 41.64 -11.67
CA ILE A 68 -19.85 40.26 -11.55
C ILE A 68 -19.34 39.75 -12.91
N LEU A 69 -20.07 40.01 -13.99
CA LEU A 69 -19.73 39.64 -15.37
C LEU A 69 -20.17 40.75 -16.33
N ALA A 70 -19.49 40.94 -17.46
CA ALA A 70 -20.03 41.86 -18.46
C ALA A 70 -21.31 41.31 -19.11
N GLU A 71 -22.20 42.19 -19.56
CA GLU A 71 -23.44 41.81 -20.26
C GLU A 71 -23.12 40.90 -21.47
N GLY A 72 -23.79 39.74 -21.54
CA GLY A 72 -23.58 38.75 -22.59
C GLY A 72 -22.42 37.77 -22.35
N GLU A 73 -21.54 37.98 -21.35
CA GLU A 73 -20.45 37.04 -21.06
C GLU A 73 -20.91 35.72 -20.45
N LEU A 74 -22.08 35.70 -19.80
CA LEU A 74 -22.64 34.48 -19.23
C LEU A 74 -22.83 33.37 -20.28
N GLN A 75 -23.39 33.70 -21.45
CA GLN A 75 -23.56 32.73 -22.54
C GLN A 75 -22.21 32.26 -23.11
N ARG A 76 -21.21 33.15 -23.14
CA ARG A 76 -19.86 32.79 -23.61
C ARG A 76 -19.19 31.81 -22.65
N LEU A 77 -19.32 32.04 -21.35
CA LEU A 77 -18.83 31.14 -20.31
C LEU A 77 -19.49 29.76 -20.39
N LEU A 78 -20.82 29.75 -20.42
CA LEU A 78 -21.57 28.52 -20.58
C LEU A 78 -21.27 27.86 -21.94
N GLY A 79 -20.87 28.60 -22.97
CA GLY A 79 -20.44 28.02 -24.25
C GLY A 79 -19.03 27.44 -24.25
N HIS A 80 -18.23 27.67 -23.20
CA HIS A 80 -16.82 27.29 -23.14
C HIS A 80 -16.69 25.84 -22.64
N GLN A 81 -16.36 24.91 -23.53
CA GLN A 81 -16.22 23.49 -23.18
C GLN A 81 -14.78 23.09 -22.79
N ASP A 82 -13.76 23.82 -23.26
CA ASP A 82 -12.34 23.49 -23.04
C ASP A 82 -11.46 24.73 -22.84
N GLY A 83 -10.64 24.73 -21.79
CA GLY A 83 -9.58 25.73 -21.56
C GLY A 83 -9.72 26.52 -20.24
N PRO A 84 -8.68 27.28 -19.85
CA PRO A 84 -8.69 28.07 -18.63
C PRO A 84 -9.75 29.17 -18.68
N ILE A 85 -10.59 29.26 -17.65
CA ILE A 85 -11.60 30.32 -17.53
C ILE A 85 -10.95 31.71 -17.60
N PRO A 86 -11.55 32.68 -18.34
CA PRO A 86 -11.03 34.04 -18.39
C PRO A 86 -11.07 34.71 -17.00
N SER A 87 -10.07 35.54 -16.68
CA SER A 87 -10.03 36.31 -15.44
C SER A 87 -11.34 37.09 -15.20
N GLY A 88 -11.86 37.08 -13.97
CA GLY A 88 -13.12 37.77 -13.60
C GLY A 88 -14.36 36.87 -13.49
N HIS A 89 -14.28 35.60 -13.90
CA HIS A 89 -15.44 34.71 -13.97
C HIS A 89 -15.50 33.67 -12.82
N TRP A 90 -14.46 33.59 -12.00
CA TRP A 90 -14.40 32.81 -10.76
C TRP A 90 -15.49 33.17 -9.73
N PRO A 91 -15.90 34.46 -9.56
CA PRO A 91 -17.04 34.81 -8.70
C PRO A 91 -18.34 34.17 -9.18
N PHE A 92 -18.58 34.09 -10.48
CA PHE A 92 -19.80 33.45 -10.98
C PHE A 92 -19.81 31.93 -10.70
N ALA A 93 -18.67 31.24 -10.84
CA ALA A 93 -18.56 29.84 -10.43
C ALA A 93 -18.89 29.65 -8.93
N GLN A 94 -18.37 30.51 -8.05
CA GLN A 94 -18.71 30.49 -6.62
C GLN A 94 -20.21 30.74 -6.37
N LEU A 95 -20.84 31.66 -7.11
CA LEU A 95 -22.29 31.93 -7.02
C LEU A 95 -23.12 30.72 -7.46
N ILE A 96 -22.76 30.07 -8.57
CA ILE A 96 -23.40 28.81 -9.01
C ILE A 96 -23.31 27.77 -7.91
N GLY A 97 -22.13 27.60 -7.30
CA GLY A 97 -21.95 26.62 -6.22
C GLY A 97 -22.87 26.89 -5.03
N ARG A 98 -22.89 28.13 -4.52
CA ARG A 98 -23.76 28.52 -3.39
C ARG A 98 -25.24 28.37 -3.72
N ALA A 99 -25.67 28.80 -4.91
CA ALA A 99 -27.04 28.65 -5.36
C ALA A 99 -27.42 27.16 -5.54
N GLY A 100 -26.51 26.34 -6.07
CA GLY A 100 -26.69 24.90 -6.18
C GLY A 100 -26.87 24.22 -4.83
N ALA A 101 -26.21 24.71 -3.78
CA ALA A 101 -26.37 24.21 -2.43
C ALA A 101 -27.76 24.52 -1.87
N GLN A 102 -28.25 25.75 -2.05
CA GLN A 102 -29.62 26.12 -1.68
C GLN A 102 -30.67 25.33 -2.48
N TYR A 103 -30.45 25.14 -3.78
CA TYR A 103 -31.28 24.28 -4.63
C TYR A 103 -31.38 22.87 -4.04
N THR A 104 -30.23 22.23 -3.80
CA THR A 104 -30.16 20.87 -3.25
C THR A 104 -30.84 20.78 -1.87
N ALA A 105 -30.57 21.73 -0.98
CA ALA A 105 -31.18 21.78 0.34
C ALA A 105 -32.71 21.89 0.29
N SER A 106 -33.26 22.67 -0.66
CA SER A 106 -34.71 22.79 -0.82
C SER A 106 -35.39 21.48 -1.20
N PHE A 107 -34.75 20.65 -2.03
CA PHE A 107 -35.23 19.31 -2.38
C PHE A 107 -35.07 18.33 -1.23
N LEU A 108 -33.97 18.45 -0.46
CA LEU A 108 -33.77 17.65 0.75
C LEU A 108 -34.90 17.90 1.76
N CYS A 109 -35.32 19.15 1.97
CA CYS A 109 -36.49 19.47 2.81
C CYS A 109 -37.78 18.78 2.33
N GLN A 110 -37.88 18.43 1.05
CA GLN A 110 -39.00 17.70 0.44
C GLN A 110 -38.77 16.18 0.41
N GLY A 111 -37.67 15.69 0.99
CA GLY A 111 -37.29 14.28 0.99
C GLY A 111 -36.72 13.77 -0.34
N GLN A 112 -36.25 14.66 -1.22
CA GLN A 112 -35.66 14.31 -2.51
C GLN A 112 -34.17 14.66 -2.56
N TRP A 113 -33.35 13.72 -3.06
CA TRP A 113 -31.98 14.02 -3.45
C TRP A 113 -31.95 14.51 -4.89
N ARG A 114 -31.43 15.72 -5.10
CA ARG A 114 -31.12 16.24 -6.44
C ARG A 114 -29.79 16.96 -6.40
N GLU A 115 -28.84 16.48 -7.19
CA GLU A 115 -27.58 17.17 -7.41
C GLU A 115 -27.83 18.40 -8.30
N ALA A 116 -27.26 19.53 -7.90
CA ALA A 116 -27.29 20.73 -8.71
C ALA A 116 -26.31 20.60 -9.88
N ASN A 117 -26.74 20.95 -11.09
CA ASN A 117 -25.82 21.00 -12.23
C ASN A 117 -24.97 22.28 -12.14
N MET A 118 -23.64 22.12 -12.05
CA MET A 118 -22.67 23.21 -11.94
C MET A 118 -22.30 23.84 -13.29
N CYS A 119 -22.96 23.43 -14.37
CA CYS A 119 -22.80 23.97 -15.72
C CYS A 119 -21.35 23.90 -16.21
N GLY A 120 -20.63 22.82 -15.89
CA GLY A 120 -19.23 22.63 -16.29
C GLY A 120 -18.23 23.52 -15.53
N LEU A 121 -18.67 24.25 -14.50
CA LEU A 121 -17.82 25.11 -13.67
C LEU A 121 -17.25 24.39 -12.42
N ASP A 122 -17.43 23.08 -12.32
CA ASP A 122 -17.03 22.23 -11.19
C ASP A 122 -15.56 22.43 -10.82
N LEU A 123 -14.68 22.33 -11.82
CA LEU A 123 -13.23 22.47 -11.68
C LEU A 123 -12.77 23.92 -11.44
N TYR A 124 -13.69 24.88 -11.35
CA TYR A 124 -13.40 26.30 -11.20
C TYR A 124 -13.96 26.89 -9.89
N GLY A 125 -14.14 26.03 -8.90
CA GLY A 125 -14.52 26.38 -7.54
C GLY A 125 -16.02 26.41 -7.27
N ALA A 126 -16.86 26.15 -8.27
CA ALA A 126 -18.30 25.95 -8.05
C ALA A 126 -18.54 24.76 -7.12
N TRP A 127 -17.82 23.65 -7.33
CA TRP A 127 -17.94 22.45 -6.52
C TRP A 127 -17.55 22.69 -5.05
N GLU A 128 -16.42 23.36 -4.82
CA GLU A 128 -15.91 23.66 -3.47
C GLU A 128 -16.85 24.63 -2.71
N ALA A 129 -17.42 25.61 -3.43
CA ALA A 129 -18.41 26.54 -2.89
C ALA A 129 -19.71 25.81 -2.53
N PHE A 130 -20.21 24.97 -3.43
CA PHE A 130 -21.38 24.12 -3.22
C PHE A 130 -21.21 23.25 -1.97
N GLN A 131 -20.11 22.52 -1.88
CA GLN A 131 -19.77 21.65 -0.76
C GLN A 131 -19.78 22.41 0.57
N THR A 132 -19.08 23.55 0.61
CA THR A 132 -18.99 24.39 1.82
C THR A 132 -20.36 24.92 2.23
N GLU A 133 -21.11 25.49 1.29
CA GLU A 133 -22.40 26.13 1.55
C GLU A 133 -23.45 25.10 1.97
N LEU A 134 -23.55 23.95 1.28
CA LEU A 134 -24.52 22.91 1.61
C LEU A 134 -24.27 22.35 3.01
N LEU A 135 -23.00 22.16 3.39
CA LEU A 135 -22.66 21.72 4.74
C LEU A 135 -23.06 22.74 5.81
N VAL A 136 -22.95 24.04 5.53
CA VAL A 136 -23.43 25.10 6.43
C VAL A 136 -24.95 25.05 6.56
N ILE A 137 -25.67 24.95 5.44
CA ILE A 137 -27.15 24.86 5.44
C ILE A 137 -27.60 23.63 6.23
N LEU A 138 -27.02 22.46 5.98
CA LEU A 138 -27.38 21.21 6.68
C LEU A 138 -27.08 21.24 8.19
N ARG A 139 -26.15 22.10 8.64
CA ARG A 139 -25.88 22.29 10.08
C ARG A 139 -26.88 23.26 10.74
N GLN A 140 -27.50 24.14 9.96
CA GLN A 140 -28.38 25.20 10.46
C GLN A 140 -29.88 24.86 10.29
N ASP A 141 -30.23 24.12 9.24
CA ASP A 141 -31.61 23.74 8.92
C ASP A 141 -31.88 22.26 9.24
N GLY A 142 -32.65 22.01 10.30
CA GLY A 142 -33.01 20.66 10.73
C GLY A 142 -33.90 19.89 9.74
N GLY A 143 -34.67 20.58 8.90
CA GLY A 143 -35.47 19.99 7.83
C GLY A 143 -34.60 19.44 6.71
N ALA A 144 -33.68 20.28 6.21
CA ALA A 144 -32.70 19.87 5.20
C ALA A 144 -31.80 18.74 5.73
N GLN A 145 -31.36 18.85 6.98
CA GLN A 145 -30.57 17.82 7.66
C GLN A 145 -31.30 16.47 7.75
N SER A 146 -32.57 16.48 8.16
CA SER A 146 -33.38 15.27 8.27
C SER A 146 -33.62 14.65 6.90
N GLY A 147 -33.93 15.47 5.90
CA GLY A 147 -34.06 15.07 4.50
C GLY A 147 -32.80 14.41 3.95
N PHE A 148 -31.63 14.99 4.25
CA PHE A 148 -30.33 14.43 3.90
C PHE A 148 -30.14 13.02 4.45
N TRP A 149 -30.35 12.82 5.76
CA TRP A 149 -30.20 11.50 6.37
C TRP A 149 -31.21 10.48 5.82
N ASN A 150 -32.44 10.91 5.54
CA ASN A 150 -33.45 10.06 4.92
C ASN A 150 -33.03 9.64 3.50
N ALA A 151 -32.38 10.52 2.72
CA ALA A 151 -31.87 10.19 1.41
C ALA A 151 -30.74 9.15 1.48
N ILE A 152 -29.82 9.25 2.45
CA ILE A 152 -28.78 8.24 2.67
C ILE A 152 -29.42 6.90 3.04
N GLN A 153 -30.38 6.88 3.96
CA GLN A 153 -31.08 5.66 4.35
C GLN A 153 -31.82 5.03 3.17
N ALA A 154 -32.48 5.83 2.34
CA ALA A 154 -33.13 5.37 1.12
C ALA A 154 -32.12 4.74 0.15
N HIS A 155 -30.94 5.34 0.00
CA HIS A 155 -29.87 4.81 -0.85
C HIS A 155 -29.35 3.46 -0.32
N VAL A 156 -29.08 3.34 0.97
CA VAL A 156 -28.63 2.08 1.59
C VAL A 156 -29.69 0.99 1.49
N LYS A 157 -30.96 1.35 1.73
CA LYS A 157 -32.09 0.44 1.55
C LYS A 157 -32.19 -0.04 0.10
N GLN A 158 -32.10 0.87 -0.87
CA GLN A 158 -32.14 0.52 -2.28
C GLN A 158 -30.96 -0.37 -2.69
N ALA A 159 -29.76 -0.12 -2.16
CA ALA A 159 -28.58 -0.95 -2.43
C ALA A 159 -28.80 -2.38 -1.91
N THR A 160 -29.49 -2.53 -0.78
CA THR A 160 -29.83 -3.82 -0.17
C THR A 160 -30.93 -4.56 -0.94
N GLU A 161 -31.99 -3.86 -1.33
CA GLU A 161 -33.17 -4.46 -2.00
C GLU A 161 -32.96 -4.69 -3.49
N SER A 162 -32.17 -3.83 -4.15
CA SER A 162 -31.97 -3.84 -5.61
C SER A 162 -30.61 -3.23 -5.98
N PRO A 163 -29.49 -3.95 -5.72
CA PRO A 163 -28.14 -3.45 -5.95
C PRO A 163 -27.93 -2.86 -7.36
N SER A 164 -28.46 -3.53 -8.39
CA SER A 164 -28.36 -3.13 -9.80
C SER A 164 -29.03 -1.80 -10.16
N GLN A 165 -29.88 -1.25 -9.29
CA GLN A 165 -30.48 0.07 -9.48
C GLN A 165 -29.66 1.20 -8.84
N THR A 166 -28.73 0.87 -7.95
CA THR A 166 -27.93 1.85 -7.19
C THR A 166 -26.55 2.12 -7.77
N CYS A 167 -26.08 1.24 -8.64
CA CYS A 167 -24.77 1.34 -9.27
C CYS A 167 -24.87 0.98 -10.75
N HIS A 168 -23.88 1.44 -11.52
CA HIS A 168 -23.68 0.92 -12.85
C HIS A 168 -22.95 -0.41 -12.75
N ILE A 169 -23.61 -1.48 -13.20
CA ILE A 169 -23.04 -2.82 -13.26
C ILE A 169 -22.59 -3.11 -14.70
N GLN A 170 -21.39 -3.67 -14.83
CA GLN A 170 -20.91 -4.15 -16.13
C GLN A 170 -21.84 -5.25 -16.67
N HIS A 171 -22.22 -5.12 -17.94
CA HIS A 171 -23.12 -6.05 -18.60
C HIS A 171 -22.64 -7.51 -18.52
N GLY A 172 -23.51 -8.42 -18.06
CA GLY A 172 -23.24 -9.85 -17.93
C GLY A 172 -22.63 -10.26 -16.59
N ALA A 173 -22.40 -9.32 -15.66
CA ALA A 173 -21.89 -9.59 -14.32
C ALA A 173 -22.99 -9.58 -13.23
N GLU A 174 -24.24 -9.29 -13.58
CA GLU A 174 -25.33 -9.03 -12.62
C GLU A 174 -25.59 -10.21 -11.68
N ASP A 175 -25.77 -11.42 -12.24
CA ASP A 175 -26.05 -12.63 -11.44
C ASP A 175 -24.87 -13.01 -10.55
N TRP A 176 -23.65 -12.86 -11.06
CA TRP A 176 -22.43 -13.16 -10.30
C TRP A 176 -22.21 -12.19 -9.14
N ILE A 177 -22.47 -10.90 -9.36
CA ILE A 177 -22.43 -9.88 -8.29
C ILE A 177 -23.49 -10.19 -7.23
N ALA A 178 -24.72 -10.52 -7.64
CA ALA A 178 -25.79 -10.88 -6.72
C ALA A 178 -25.41 -12.09 -5.86
N GLU A 179 -24.84 -13.14 -6.47
CA GLU A 179 -24.34 -14.32 -5.75
C GLU A 179 -23.24 -13.95 -4.73
N LYS A 180 -22.31 -13.07 -5.11
CA LYS A 180 -21.22 -12.63 -4.22
C LYS A 180 -21.71 -11.80 -3.04
N ILE A 181 -22.65 -10.88 -3.29
CA ILE A 181 -23.32 -10.10 -2.25
C ILE A 181 -24.04 -11.04 -1.27
N GLU A 182 -24.83 -11.98 -1.79
CA GLU A 182 -25.56 -12.94 -0.96
C GLU A 182 -24.62 -13.84 -0.14
N ALA A 183 -23.51 -14.28 -0.74
CA ALA A 183 -22.49 -15.08 -0.07
C ALA A 183 -21.85 -14.32 1.10
N TYR A 184 -21.47 -13.06 0.89
CA TYR A 184 -20.90 -12.21 1.94
C TYR A 184 -21.91 -11.93 3.06
N GLN A 185 -23.16 -11.62 2.74
CA GLN A 185 -24.20 -11.40 3.75
C GLN A 185 -24.46 -12.63 4.62
N LYS A 186 -24.40 -13.84 4.04
CA LYS A 186 -24.55 -15.10 4.78
C LYS A 186 -23.31 -15.44 5.62
N HIS A 187 -22.14 -15.17 5.07
CA HIS A 187 -20.85 -15.50 5.67
C HIS A 187 -19.87 -14.34 5.46
N PRO A 188 -19.92 -13.30 6.32
CA PRO A 188 -19.01 -12.16 6.22
C PRO A 188 -17.57 -12.63 6.25
N ASP A 189 -16.79 -12.19 5.27
CA ASP A 189 -15.40 -12.57 5.11
C ASP A 189 -14.48 -11.35 5.18
N LEU A 190 -13.46 -11.45 6.02
CA LEU A 190 -12.49 -10.38 6.19
C LEU A 190 -11.72 -10.12 4.89
N GLU A 191 -11.37 -11.15 4.13
CA GLU A 191 -10.58 -10.94 2.92
C GLU A 191 -11.39 -10.26 1.81
N GLU A 192 -12.66 -10.63 1.63
CA GLU A 192 -13.58 -9.93 0.72
C GLU A 192 -13.80 -8.47 1.14
N ALA A 193 -13.90 -8.19 2.44
CA ALA A 193 -14.03 -6.82 2.95
C ALA A 193 -12.80 -5.94 2.66
N TRP A 194 -11.60 -6.52 2.59
CA TRP A 194 -10.35 -5.82 2.32
C TRP A 194 -10.06 -5.72 0.82
N GLU A 195 -10.47 -6.73 0.04
CA GLU A 195 -10.14 -6.86 -1.38
C GLU A 195 -11.30 -7.43 -2.21
N THR A 196 -12.43 -6.72 -2.24
CA THR A 196 -13.52 -7.09 -3.13
C THR A 196 -13.06 -7.00 -4.59
N ARG A 197 -13.25 -8.09 -5.34
CA ARG A 197 -12.94 -8.10 -6.79
C ARG A 197 -14.04 -7.42 -7.61
N LEU A 198 -15.14 -7.03 -6.97
CA LEU A 198 -16.31 -6.46 -7.63
C LEU A 198 -16.11 -4.99 -8.03
N GLU A 199 -15.10 -4.30 -7.50
CA GLU A 199 -14.80 -2.89 -7.83
C GLU A 199 -14.55 -2.65 -9.32
N SER A 200 -14.03 -3.65 -10.04
CA SER A 200 -13.84 -3.57 -11.49
C SER A 200 -15.14 -3.67 -12.30
N TYR A 201 -16.24 -4.05 -11.66
CA TYR A 201 -17.52 -4.37 -12.29
C TYR A 201 -18.68 -3.48 -11.81
N VAL A 202 -18.46 -2.73 -10.73
CA VAL A 202 -19.48 -1.92 -10.05
C VAL A 202 -18.97 -0.49 -9.92
N LEU A 203 -19.68 0.46 -10.52
CA LEU A 203 -19.42 1.89 -10.36
C LEU A 203 -20.56 2.54 -9.57
N CYS A 204 -20.23 3.02 -8.37
CA CYS A 204 -21.16 3.73 -7.50
C CYS A 204 -21.05 5.26 -7.73
N PRO A 205 -22.09 5.92 -8.25
CA PRO A 205 -22.01 7.33 -8.67
C PRO A 205 -22.05 8.35 -7.51
N ASN A 206 -22.24 7.93 -6.25
CA ASN A 206 -22.62 8.83 -5.14
C ASN A 206 -21.47 9.19 -4.17
N SER A 207 -20.31 9.62 -4.68
CA SER A 207 -19.19 10.07 -3.83
C SER A 207 -19.53 11.29 -2.97
N MET A 208 -20.36 12.20 -3.48
CA MET A 208 -20.79 13.44 -2.79
C MET A 208 -21.53 13.18 -1.48
N ILE A 209 -22.44 12.20 -1.46
CA ILE A 209 -23.22 11.83 -0.26
C ILE A 209 -22.27 11.42 0.86
N SER A 210 -21.24 10.67 0.51
CA SER A 210 -20.26 10.15 1.45
C SER A 210 -19.44 11.28 2.08
N TRP A 211 -18.97 12.24 1.27
CA TRP A 211 -18.25 13.42 1.77
C TRP A 211 -19.10 14.25 2.74
N LEU A 212 -20.33 14.61 2.34
CA LEU A 212 -21.25 15.41 3.16
C LEU A 212 -21.59 14.71 4.48
N GLY A 213 -21.88 13.41 4.43
CA GLY A 213 -22.26 12.62 5.60
C GLY A 213 -21.17 12.61 6.66
N ARG A 214 -19.92 12.38 6.22
CA ARG A 214 -18.73 12.45 7.09
C ARG A 214 -18.53 13.84 7.71
N GLY A 215 -18.63 14.91 6.91
CA GLY A 215 -18.44 16.27 7.40
C GLY A 215 -19.55 16.76 8.35
N LEU A 216 -20.76 16.21 8.23
CA LEU A 216 -21.93 16.62 9.00
C LEU A 216 -22.03 15.88 10.35
N ASN A 217 -22.01 14.54 10.32
CA ASN A 217 -22.01 13.70 11.51
C ASN A 217 -21.35 12.35 11.17
N PRO A 218 -20.03 12.21 11.41
CA PRO A 218 -19.29 10.99 11.08
C PRO A 218 -19.90 9.74 11.71
N GLN A 219 -20.36 9.83 12.96
CA GLN A 219 -20.94 8.70 13.68
C GLN A 219 -22.22 8.21 13.00
N LYS A 220 -23.18 9.11 12.78
CA LYS A 220 -24.45 8.75 12.13
C LYS A 220 -24.24 8.24 10.70
N PHE A 221 -23.27 8.81 9.99
CA PHE A 221 -22.91 8.34 8.66
C PHE A 221 -22.39 6.89 8.68
N MET A 222 -21.48 6.56 9.61
CA MET A 222 -20.98 5.18 9.78
C MET A 222 -22.09 4.22 10.21
N GLU A 223 -22.97 4.63 11.11
CA GLU A 223 -24.13 3.83 11.54
C GLU A 223 -25.05 3.47 10.37
N ILE A 224 -25.31 4.40 9.44
CA ILE A 224 -26.17 4.15 8.27
C ILE A 224 -25.43 3.32 7.21
N THR A 225 -24.20 3.69 6.86
CA THR A 225 -23.44 3.02 5.79
C THR A 225 -22.97 1.62 6.15
N SER A 226 -22.87 1.30 7.44
CA SER A 226 -22.61 -0.07 7.91
C SER A 226 -23.65 -1.09 7.46
N GLN A 227 -24.86 -0.63 7.12
CA GLN A 227 -25.97 -1.47 6.66
C GLN A 227 -25.92 -1.76 5.15
N LEU A 228 -24.93 -1.24 4.42
CA LEU A 228 -24.73 -1.59 3.01
C LEU A 228 -24.52 -3.10 2.87
N PRO A 229 -24.98 -3.74 1.79
CA PRO A 229 -25.00 -5.20 1.69
C PRO A 229 -23.63 -5.81 1.33
N HIS A 230 -22.63 -5.00 0.94
CA HIS A 230 -21.32 -5.50 0.51
C HIS A 230 -20.26 -4.37 0.52
N PRO A 231 -18.97 -4.67 0.77
CA PRO A 231 -17.86 -3.69 0.73
C PRO A 231 -17.77 -2.88 -0.58
N VAL A 232 -18.20 -3.46 -1.71
CA VAL A 232 -18.15 -2.79 -3.02
C VAL A 232 -18.95 -1.47 -3.07
N PHE A 233 -19.99 -1.33 -2.24
CA PHE A 233 -20.79 -0.11 -2.17
C PHE A 233 -20.19 0.96 -1.23
N PHE A 234 -19.20 0.58 -0.42
CA PHE A 234 -18.50 1.46 0.49
C PHE A 234 -17.13 1.90 -0.03
N ASN A 235 -16.41 1.00 -0.72
CA ASN A 235 -15.03 1.22 -1.17
C ASN A 235 -14.86 2.35 -2.20
N SER A 236 -15.96 2.84 -2.79
CA SER A 236 -15.97 4.03 -3.65
C SER A 236 -16.12 5.35 -2.87
N GLY A 237 -16.16 5.30 -1.54
CA GLY A 237 -16.62 6.39 -0.70
C GLY A 237 -15.56 7.44 -0.34
N LEU A 238 -14.26 7.10 -0.33
CA LEU A 238 -13.16 8.01 -0.01
C LEU A 238 -12.26 8.20 -1.25
N THR A 239 -12.06 9.44 -1.68
CA THR A 239 -11.10 9.76 -2.74
C THR A 239 -9.70 9.93 -2.16
N ASP A 240 -8.67 9.75 -2.99
CA ASP A 240 -7.28 10.03 -2.63
C ASP A 240 -7.09 11.43 -2.01
N GLU A 241 -7.86 12.43 -2.46
CA GLU A 241 -7.80 13.79 -1.93
C GLU A 241 -8.36 13.88 -0.51
N GLU A 242 -9.44 13.16 -0.23
CA GLU A 242 -10.04 13.12 1.11
C GLU A 242 -9.14 12.37 2.09
N VAL A 243 -8.51 11.27 1.67
CA VAL A 243 -7.56 10.51 2.50
C VAL A 243 -6.40 11.39 2.97
N ARG A 244 -6.02 12.41 2.20
CA ARG A 244 -4.93 13.35 2.51
C ARG A 244 -5.32 14.42 3.54
N GLN A 245 -6.60 14.55 3.87
CA GLN A 245 -7.05 15.55 4.86
C GLN A 245 -6.63 15.13 6.27
N GLU A 246 -5.78 15.96 6.88
CA GLU A 246 -5.30 15.75 8.25
C GLU A 246 -6.47 15.70 9.24
N GLY A 247 -6.44 14.71 10.13
CA GLY A 247 -7.47 14.51 11.15
C GLY A 247 -8.80 13.94 10.65
N LEU A 248 -8.93 13.52 9.38
CA LEU A 248 -10.16 12.90 8.87
C LEU A 248 -10.28 11.41 9.24
N ILE A 249 -9.23 10.62 8.98
CA ILE A 249 -9.31 9.15 9.06
C ILE A 249 -9.46 8.64 10.50
N ALA A 250 -8.72 9.22 11.45
CA ALA A 250 -8.74 8.76 12.84
C ALA A 250 -10.12 8.86 13.51
N PRO A 251 -10.89 9.97 13.41
CA PRO A 251 -12.28 10.00 13.86
C PRO A 251 -13.17 8.94 13.21
N LEU A 252 -13.04 8.72 11.89
CA LEU A 252 -13.83 7.71 11.18
C LEU A 252 -13.57 6.30 11.71
N ILE A 253 -12.30 5.97 12.00
CA ILE A 253 -11.92 4.70 12.64
C ILE A 253 -12.59 4.52 14.00
N ARG A 254 -12.66 5.58 14.82
CA ARG A 254 -13.30 5.53 16.14
C ARG A 254 -14.80 5.30 16.05
N PHE A 255 -15.45 5.90 15.05
CA PHE A 255 -16.90 5.85 14.87
C PHE A 255 -17.38 4.65 14.05
N ALA A 256 -16.50 3.97 13.33
CA ALA A 256 -16.87 2.79 12.58
C ALA A 256 -17.47 1.71 13.50
N PRO A 257 -18.47 0.94 13.04
CA PRO A 257 -19.06 -0.16 13.82
C PRO A 257 -17.99 -1.21 14.19
N PRO A 258 -18.20 -1.99 15.27
CA PRO A 258 -17.35 -3.14 15.57
C PRO A 258 -17.30 -4.12 14.39
N ALA A 259 -16.09 -4.53 13.99
CA ALA A 259 -15.85 -5.58 13.00
C ALA A 259 -15.89 -6.97 13.59
N PHE A 260 -15.66 -7.12 14.89
CA PHE A 260 -15.70 -8.41 15.56
C PHE A 260 -16.68 -8.39 16.73
N ASP A 261 -17.38 -9.51 16.91
CA ASP A 261 -18.18 -9.73 18.11
C ASP A 261 -17.31 -10.15 19.31
N ALA A 262 -17.94 -10.37 20.47
CA ALA A 262 -17.25 -10.82 21.67
C ALA A 262 -16.64 -12.23 21.54
N GLY A 263 -17.08 -13.04 20.57
CA GLY A 263 -16.54 -14.35 20.24
C GLY A 263 -15.37 -14.31 19.26
N GLY A 264 -15.03 -13.14 18.71
CA GLY A 264 -14.01 -12.96 17.68
C GLY A 264 -14.46 -13.37 16.28
N GLN A 265 -15.77 -13.50 16.05
CA GLN A 265 -16.34 -13.69 14.72
C GLN A 265 -16.42 -12.35 13.98
N PHE A 266 -16.00 -12.34 12.72
CA PHE A 266 -16.12 -11.17 11.86
C PHE A 266 -17.59 -10.87 11.54
N LEU A 267 -17.96 -9.61 11.67
CA LEU A 267 -19.30 -9.07 11.45
C LEU A 267 -19.39 -8.42 10.07
N HIS A 268 -20.60 -8.43 9.52
CA HIS A 268 -20.90 -7.86 8.21
C HIS A 268 -20.46 -6.39 8.09
N GLU A 269 -20.78 -5.62 9.13
CA GLU A 269 -20.49 -4.19 9.27
C GLU A 269 -18.98 -3.88 9.32
N GLY A 270 -18.16 -4.90 9.60
CA GLY A 270 -16.71 -4.79 9.68
C GLY A 270 -16.02 -4.37 8.38
N MET A 271 -16.72 -4.46 7.23
CA MET A 271 -16.26 -3.89 5.96
C MET A 271 -15.95 -2.39 6.02
N VAL A 272 -16.62 -1.63 6.89
CA VAL A 272 -16.40 -0.19 7.00
C VAL A 272 -14.99 0.08 7.52
N ILE A 273 -14.63 -0.59 8.62
CA ILE A 273 -13.31 -0.40 9.23
C ILE A 273 -12.19 -1.04 8.39
N ALA A 274 -12.49 -2.11 7.65
CA ALA A 274 -11.60 -2.67 6.63
C ALA A 274 -11.04 -1.62 5.67
N HIS A 275 -11.97 -0.90 5.05
CA HIS A 275 -11.69 0.11 4.06
C HIS A 275 -10.94 1.27 4.69
N LEU A 276 -11.40 1.74 5.87
CA LEU A 276 -10.75 2.82 6.60
C LEU A 276 -9.29 2.49 6.99
N LEU A 277 -8.98 1.24 7.35
CA LEU A 277 -7.61 0.82 7.67
C LEU A 277 -6.73 0.73 6.41
N THR A 278 -7.31 0.38 5.26
CA THR A 278 -6.62 0.46 3.96
C THR A 278 -6.26 1.92 3.64
N MET A 279 -7.23 2.82 3.76
CA MET A 279 -7.04 4.26 3.56
C MET A 279 -6.07 4.87 4.58
N ALA A 280 -6.06 4.37 5.83
CA ALA A 280 -5.10 4.80 6.83
C ALA A 280 -3.65 4.45 6.45
N GLY A 281 -3.43 3.27 5.83
CA GLY A 281 -2.13 2.90 5.28
C GLY A 281 -1.66 3.88 4.20
N GLU A 282 -2.55 4.31 3.31
CA GLU A 282 -2.26 5.31 2.28
C GLU A 282 -1.95 6.69 2.87
N TYR A 283 -2.75 7.14 3.85
CA TYR A 283 -2.53 8.39 4.57
C TYR A 283 -1.14 8.43 5.25
N ILE A 284 -0.75 7.37 5.95
CA ILE A 284 0.56 7.29 6.62
C ILE A 284 1.71 7.45 5.62
N ARG A 285 1.60 6.83 4.44
CA ARG A 285 2.62 6.99 3.39
C ARG A 285 2.61 8.39 2.80
N TYR A 286 1.43 8.98 2.62
CA TYR A 286 1.29 10.36 2.15
C TYR A 286 1.98 11.36 3.10
N CYS A 287 1.81 11.17 4.42
CA CYS A 287 2.48 11.98 5.43
C CYS A 287 4.02 11.89 5.34
N ALA A 288 4.58 10.69 5.12
CA ALA A 288 6.01 10.55 4.87
C ALA A 288 6.46 11.22 3.57
N GLY A 289 5.60 11.27 2.55
CA GLY A 289 5.84 11.92 1.26
C GLY A 289 5.81 13.46 1.27
N ASN A 290 5.73 14.09 2.45
CA ASN A 290 5.59 15.54 2.64
C ASN A 290 4.53 16.18 1.71
N GLY A 291 3.41 15.49 1.52
CA GLY A 291 2.26 15.99 0.81
C GLY A 291 2.34 16.02 -0.72
N LYS A 292 3.45 15.60 -1.34
CA LYS A 292 3.68 15.72 -2.80
C LYS A 292 3.50 14.40 -3.56
N THR A 293 4.00 13.29 -3.00
CA THR A 293 3.79 11.90 -3.49
C THR A 293 4.42 10.93 -2.48
N TYR A 294 4.08 9.64 -2.55
CA TYR A 294 4.66 8.56 -1.72
C TYR A 294 6.19 8.65 -1.58
N PRO A 295 6.79 8.14 -0.47
CA PRO A 295 8.22 8.29 -0.20
C PRO A 295 9.06 7.88 -1.41
N ALA A 296 9.91 8.81 -1.86
CA ALA A 296 10.79 8.60 -2.99
C ALA A 296 12.21 8.25 -2.50
N PRO A 297 12.95 7.41 -3.24
CA PRO A 297 14.36 7.19 -2.95
C PRO A 297 15.15 8.51 -2.94
N VAL A 298 15.88 8.75 -1.86
CA VAL A 298 16.80 9.89 -1.73
C VAL A 298 18.25 9.44 -1.97
N THR A 299 19.07 10.37 -2.47
CA THR A 299 20.50 10.14 -2.63
C THR A 299 21.19 10.08 -1.27
N PRO A 300 22.42 9.52 -1.16
CA PRO A 300 23.18 9.50 0.09
C PRO A 300 23.32 10.87 0.76
N GLU A 301 23.46 11.94 -0.03
CA GLU A 301 23.64 13.32 0.44
C GLU A 301 22.36 13.89 1.07
N ALA A 302 21.20 13.35 0.72
CA ALA A 302 19.88 13.79 1.19
C ALA A 302 19.28 12.82 2.25
N GLN A 303 20.06 11.86 2.76
CA GLN A 303 19.57 10.88 3.75
C GLN A 303 19.00 11.51 5.02
N SER A 304 19.43 12.73 5.39
CA SER A 304 18.87 13.43 6.55
C SER A 304 17.37 13.75 6.40
N ALA A 305 16.86 13.86 5.16
CA ALA A 305 15.44 14.05 4.90
C ALA A 305 14.59 12.85 5.38
N LEU A 306 15.14 11.64 5.33
CA LEU A 306 14.45 10.41 5.73
C LEU A 306 14.02 10.41 7.20
N TYR A 307 14.75 11.13 8.08
CA TYR A 307 14.35 11.24 9.48
C TYR A 307 13.03 12.01 9.63
N ALA A 308 12.89 13.13 8.91
CA ALA A 308 11.66 13.92 8.94
C ALA A 308 10.47 13.15 8.32
N GLU A 309 10.71 12.38 7.25
CA GLU A 309 9.69 11.50 6.65
C GLU A 309 9.26 10.40 7.62
N ALA A 310 10.21 9.74 8.29
CA ALA A 310 9.95 8.71 9.27
C ALA A 310 9.18 9.26 10.49
N ASP A 311 9.53 10.44 10.99
CA ASP A 311 8.82 11.11 12.08
C ASP A 311 7.39 11.49 11.68
N ALA A 312 7.16 11.91 10.44
CA ALA A 312 5.82 12.19 9.92
C ALA A 312 4.97 10.91 9.82
N ALA A 313 5.50 9.84 9.24
CA ALA A 313 4.83 8.54 9.20
C ALA A 313 4.55 7.99 10.60
N LYS A 314 5.49 8.15 11.54
CA LYS A 314 5.33 7.70 12.92
C LYS A 314 4.21 8.45 13.62
N ARG A 315 4.14 9.79 13.50
CA ARG A 315 3.04 10.59 14.07
C ARG A 315 1.68 10.19 13.50
N ALA A 316 1.57 10.03 12.19
CA ALA A 316 0.35 9.56 11.55
C ALA A 316 -0.03 8.14 12.02
N SER A 317 0.94 7.24 12.14
CA SER A 317 0.72 5.88 12.66
C SER A 317 0.18 5.92 14.10
N ILE A 318 0.77 6.72 14.98
CA ILE A 318 0.32 6.88 16.37
C ILE A 318 -1.13 7.36 16.43
N GLU A 319 -1.50 8.37 15.64
CA GLU A 319 -2.87 8.91 15.63
C GLU A 319 -3.90 7.84 15.20
N ILE A 320 -3.60 7.11 14.12
CA ILE A 320 -4.44 6.03 13.62
C ILE A 320 -4.55 4.89 14.64
N LEU A 321 -3.44 4.51 15.26
CA LEU A 321 -3.41 3.46 16.27
C LEU A 321 -4.14 3.89 17.55
N ASP A 322 -4.03 5.14 17.97
CA ASP A 322 -4.83 5.67 19.09
C ASP A 322 -6.32 5.58 18.78
N ALA A 323 -6.73 5.89 17.54
CA ALA A 323 -8.11 5.71 17.12
C ALA A 323 -8.54 4.23 17.12
N LEU A 324 -7.72 3.34 16.59
CA LEU A 324 -7.97 1.89 16.54
C LEU A 324 -8.13 1.31 17.95
N PHE A 325 -7.20 1.58 18.85
CA PHE A 325 -7.16 1.00 20.20
C PHE A 325 -8.19 1.59 21.17
N ASN A 326 -8.89 2.65 20.79
CA ASN A 326 -10.06 3.16 21.53
C ASN A 326 -11.35 2.38 21.26
N ARG A 327 -11.34 1.42 20.32
CA ARG A 327 -12.50 0.62 19.94
C ARG A 327 -12.68 -0.60 20.86
N LYS A 328 -13.91 -1.13 20.91
CA LYS A 328 -14.24 -2.33 21.71
C LYS A 328 -13.65 -3.62 21.15
N ASP A 329 -13.51 -3.71 19.83
CA ASP A 329 -13.00 -4.83 19.06
C ASP A 329 -11.53 -4.63 18.63
N ALA A 330 -10.82 -3.69 19.26
CA ALA A 330 -9.48 -3.27 18.86
C ALA A 330 -8.49 -4.44 18.75
N LYS A 331 -8.52 -5.38 19.70
CA LYS A 331 -7.58 -6.51 19.78
C LYS A 331 -7.66 -7.44 18.54
N PRO A 332 -8.79 -8.09 18.24
CA PRO A 332 -8.89 -8.94 17.06
C PRO A 332 -8.65 -8.16 15.76
N LEU A 333 -9.10 -6.90 15.69
CA LEU A 333 -8.90 -6.06 14.52
C LEU A 333 -7.42 -5.67 14.29
N ALA A 334 -6.67 -5.37 15.36
CA ALA A 334 -5.24 -5.06 15.29
C ALA A 334 -4.44 -6.28 14.79
N TRP A 335 -4.77 -7.48 15.26
CA TRP A 335 -4.18 -8.72 14.75
C TRP A 335 -4.49 -8.94 13.27
N ALA A 336 -5.76 -8.83 12.89
CA ALA A 336 -6.20 -8.96 11.50
C ALA A 336 -5.48 -7.97 10.57
N TRP A 337 -5.31 -6.72 11.02
CA TRP A 337 -4.59 -5.70 10.25
C TRP A 337 -3.08 -5.96 10.19
N LEU A 338 -2.47 -6.49 11.25
CA LEU A 338 -1.06 -6.85 11.24
C LEU A 338 -0.78 -7.98 10.23
N GLU A 339 -1.58 -9.05 10.25
CA GLU A 339 -1.49 -10.15 9.28
C GLU A 339 -1.66 -9.63 7.84
N ARG A 340 -2.61 -8.71 7.66
CA ARG A 340 -2.85 -8.03 6.40
C ARG A 340 -1.61 -7.27 5.91
N LEU A 341 -1.03 -6.41 6.74
CA LEU A 341 0.13 -5.58 6.38
C LEU A 341 1.33 -6.45 5.95
N ILE A 342 1.57 -7.57 6.65
CA ILE A 342 2.62 -8.53 6.28
C ILE A 342 2.34 -9.11 4.89
N ARG A 343 1.09 -9.55 4.63
CA ARG A 343 0.69 -10.10 3.33
C ARG A 343 0.89 -9.10 2.20
N GLU A 344 0.47 -7.87 2.43
CA GLU A 344 0.55 -6.82 1.42
C GLU A 344 1.98 -6.42 1.11
N GLY A 345 2.86 -6.33 2.11
CA GLY A 345 4.29 -6.09 1.86
C GLY A 345 4.95 -7.21 1.06
N GLU A 346 4.54 -8.45 1.30
CA GLU A 346 5.10 -9.61 0.60
C GLU A 346 4.63 -9.73 -0.84
N HIS A 347 3.41 -9.29 -1.19
CA HIS A 347 2.80 -9.60 -2.49
C HIS A 347 2.27 -8.42 -3.27
N ARG A 348 1.96 -7.28 -2.64
CA ARG A 348 1.32 -6.15 -3.30
C ARG A 348 2.29 -5.01 -3.57
N GLY A 349 2.15 -4.44 -4.76
CA GLY A 349 3.00 -3.35 -5.24
C GLY A 349 2.72 -1.99 -4.58
N TYR A 350 1.62 -1.84 -3.84
CA TYR A 350 1.26 -0.52 -3.33
C TYR A 350 2.22 -0.06 -2.23
N TRP A 351 2.62 -0.93 -1.29
CA TRP A 351 3.68 -0.61 -0.31
C TRP A 351 5.08 -0.58 -0.91
N ARG A 352 5.29 -1.29 -2.03
CA ARG A 352 6.60 -1.37 -2.68
C ARG A 352 6.90 -0.06 -3.38
N MET A 353 8.14 0.39 -3.28
CA MET A 353 8.61 1.46 -4.16
C MET A 353 8.64 0.93 -5.59
N SER A 354 7.96 1.61 -6.51
CA SER A 354 8.09 1.24 -7.92
C SER A 354 9.53 1.49 -8.36
N ASN A 355 10.10 0.52 -9.10
CA ASN A 355 11.44 0.62 -9.71
C ASN A 355 11.64 1.89 -10.56
N SER A 356 10.55 2.56 -10.96
CA SER A 356 10.56 3.85 -11.66
C SER A 356 11.02 5.04 -10.81
N HIS A 357 11.08 4.91 -9.47
CA HIS A 357 11.37 6.03 -8.56
C HIS A 357 12.88 6.27 -8.35
N GLY A 358 13.74 5.53 -9.05
CA GLY A 358 15.19 5.73 -9.03
C GLY A 358 15.93 4.85 -8.01
N LYS A 359 17.27 4.99 -7.98
CA LYS A 359 18.15 4.30 -7.04
C LYS A 359 18.36 5.19 -5.81
N GLY A 360 18.18 4.67 -4.60
CA GLY A 360 18.39 5.43 -3.36
C GLY A 360 17.82 4.73 -2.13
N ALA A 361 17.99 5.34 -0.97
CA ALA A 361 17.35 4.90 0.28
C ALA A 361 15.99 5.58 0.44
N ALA A 362 15.00 4.91 1.03
CA ALA A 362 13.71 5.52 1.31
C ALA A 362 13.13 5.03 2.64
N THR A 363 12.18 5.81 3.14
CA THR A 363 11.45 5.51 4.37
C THR A 363 10.54 4.28 4.18
N ASN A 364 10.83 3.19 4.90
CA ASN A 364 9.98 2.00 4.90
C ASN A 364 8.76 2.20 5.82
N CYS A 365 7.74 2.90 5.32
CA CYS A 365 6.51 3.20 6.06
C CYS A 365 5.76 1.95 6.50
N LEU A 366 5.79 0.88 5.70
CA LEU A 366 5.15 -0.39 6.05
C LEU A 366 5.78 -0.99 7.31
N TYR A 367 7.10 -1.07 7.33
CA TYR A 367 7.81 -1.64 8.48
C TYR A 367 7.65 -0.78 9.75
N LEU A 368 7.66 0.55 9.61
CA LEU A 368 7.34 1.47 10.70
C LEU A 368 5.94 1.19 11.28
N LEU A 369 4.92 1.08 10.41
CA LEU A 369 3.56 0.77 10.84
C LEU A 369 3.45 -0.61 11.50
N ILE A 370 4.09 -1.64 10.93
CA ILE A 370 4.15 -2.99 11.54
C ILE A 370 4.78 -2.91 12.94
N THR A 371 5.85 -2.13 13.11
CA THR A 371 6.54 -1.96 14.40
C THR A 371 5.63 -1.28 15.43
N GLU A 372 5.04 -0.14 15.06
CA GLU A 372 4.18 0.64 15.96
C GLU A 372 2.89 -0.14 16.33
N LEU A 373 2.29 -0.87 15.37
CA LEU A 373 1.12 -1.72 15.63
C LEU A 373 1.48 -2.91 16.53
N SER A 374 2.58 -3.61 16.24
CA SER A 374 3.06 -4.76 17.03
C SER A 374 3.39 -4.38 18.47
N GLY A 375 3.93 -3.18 18.69
CA GLY A 375 4.23 -2.67 20.03
C GLY A 375 3.01 -2.44 20.91
N ARG A 376 1.81 -2.28 20.32
CA ARG A 376 0.55 -2.04 21.04
C ARG A 376 -0.30 -3.29 21.27
N ILE A 377 -0.02 -4.38 20.55
CA ILE A 377 -0.73 -5.65 20.73
C ILE A 377 -0.14 -6.39 21.95
N GLU A 378 -1.01 -6.90 22.84
CA GLU A 378 -0.57 -7.69 23.98
C GLU A 378 -0.22 -9.12 23.56
N ILE A 379 0.88 -9.70 24.07
CA ILE A 379 1.28 -11.09 23.75
C ILE A 379 0.21 -12.11 24.18
N SER A 380 -0.57 -11.79 25.21
CA SER A 380 -1.65 -12.64 25.71
C SER A 380 -2.90 -12.64 24.83
N ASP A 381 -2.99 -11.73 23.86
CA ASP A 381 -4.14 -11.65 22.99
C ASP A 381 -4.18 -12.83 22.03
N ILE A 382 -5.37 -13.42 21.89
CA ILE A 382 -5.60 -14.56 21.00
C ILE A 382 -5.87 -13.99 19.61
N PRO A 383 -5.10 -14.35 18.57
CA PRO A 383 -5.39 -13.97 17.21
C PRO A 383 -6.80 -14.42 16.81
N PRO A 384 -7.54 -13.64 16.02
CA PRO A 384 -8.88 -14.01 15.59
C PRO A 384 -8.87 -15.35 14.84
N LYS A 385 -9.89 -16.17 15.09
CA LYS A 385 -10.05 -17.46 14.39
C LYS A 385 -10.54 -17.22 12.97
N HIS A 386 -9.63 -17.19 12.01
CA HIS A 386 -10.02 -17.18 10.60
C HIS A 386 -10.48 -18.57 10.15
N PRO A 387 -11.50 -18.70 9.28
CA PRO A 387 -11.79 -19.96 8.61
C PRO A 387 -10.52 -20.46 7.89
N GLU A 388 -10.29 -21.78 7.93
CA GLU A 388 -9.05 -22.43 7.44
C GLU A 388 -8.85 -22.35 5.92
N THR A 389 -9.74 -21.66 5.21
CA THR A 389 -9.81 -21.63 3.74
C THR A 389 -8.88 -20.61 3.09
N THR A 390 -8.21 -19.73 3.86
CA THR A 390 -7.28 -18.74 3.28
C THR A 390 -5.91 -19.37 3.07
N PRO A 391 -5.41 -19.52 1.82
CA PRO A 391 -4.15 -20.22 1.53
C PRO A 391 -2.89 -19.57 2.15
N TRP A 392 -3.00 -18.35 2.69
CA TRP A 392 -1.88 -17.56 3.22
C TRP A 392 -1.79 -17.54 4.76
N LYS A 393 -2.80 -18.06 5.45
CA LYS A 393 -2.84 -18.17 6.91
C LYS A 393 -1.63 -18.90 7.52
N PRO A 394 -1.05 -19.95 6.88
CA PRO A 394 0.11 -20.66 7.44
C PRO A 394 1.37 -19.80 7.59
N ILE A 395 1.46 -18.63 6.95
CA ILE A 395 2.64 -17.75 7.01
C ILE A 395 2.36 -16.48 7.81
N MET A 396 1.20 -15.86 7.62
CA MET A 396 0.94 -14.52 8.18
C MET A 396 0.76 -14.52 9.70
N GLY A 397 -0.03 -15.44 10.25
CA GLY A 397 -0.25 -15.53 11.70
C GLY A 397 1.04 -15.81 12.50
N PRO A 398 1.88 -16.77 12.09
CA PRO A 398 3.18 -17.01 12.70
C PRO A 398 4.11 -15.78 12.65
N MET A 399 4.16 -15.08 11.52
CA MET A 399 4.99 -13.87 11.36
C MET A 399 4.45 -12.68 12.14
N ALA A 400 3.13 -12.47 12.18
CA ALA A 400 2.49 -11.46 13.02
C ALA A 400 2.80 -11.72 14.50
N SER A 401 2.74 -12.99 14.94
CA SER A 401 3.11 -13.36 16.30
C SER A 401 4.58 -13.08 16.61
N LEU A 402 5.49 -13.36 15.67
CA LEU A 402 6.91 -13.00 15.81
C LEU A 402 7.10 -11.49 15.87
N ALA A 403 6.38 -10.70 15.07
CA ALA A 403 6.46 -9.25 15.11
C ALA A 403 6.04 -8.69 16.48
N VAL A 404 4.91 -9.16 17.03
CA VAL A 404 4.41 -8.77 18.36
C VAL A 404 5.40 -9.10 19.48
N MET A 405 6.13 -10.22 19.37
CA MET A 405 7.11 -10.61 20.38
C MET A 405 8.48 -9.92 20.20
N GLY A 406 8.97 -9.82 18.96
CA GLY A 406 10.33 -9.42 18.64
C GLY A 406 10.55 -7.94 18.36
N LEU A 407 9.50 -7.18 18.01
CA LEU A 407 9.59 -5.74 17.73
C LEU A 407 9.34 -4.85 18.96
N ARG A 408 9.26 -5.45 20.15
CA ARG A 408 9.13 -4.73 21.42
C ARG A 408 10.46 -4.11 21.84
N GLU A 409 10.41 -3.07 22.66
CA GLU A 409 11.62 -2.39 23.18
C GLU A 409 12.50 -3.33 24.01
N ASN A 410 11.88 -4.22 24.80
CA ASN A 410 12.58 -5.21 25.63
C ASN A 410 11.92 -6.59 25.50
N PRO A 411 12.26 -7.38 24.47
CA PRO A 411 11.66 -8.70 24.27
C PRO A 411 12.21 -9.72 25.28
N ASP A 412 11.35 -10.60 25.79
CA ASP A 412 11.80 -11.78 26.54
C ASP A 412 12.51 -12.74 25.57
N SER A 413 13.83 -12.78 25.68
CA SER A 413 14.68 -13.59 24.81
C SER A 413 14.35 -15.09 24.86
N GLU A 414 13.94 -15.65 26.01
CA GLU A 414 13.64 -17.07 26.12
C GLU A 414 12.28 -17.38 25.48
N ALA A 415 11.27 -16.54 25.72
CA ALA A 415 9.97 -16.65 25.06
C ALA A 415 10.10 -16.50 23.54
N LEU A 416 10.88 -15.51 23.08
CA LEU A 416 11.11 -15.26 21.65
C LEU A 416 11.83 -16.44 20.98
N GLN A 417 12.86 -17.02 21.61
CA GLN A 417 13.53 -18.23 21.10
C GLN A 417 12.56 -19.41 20.96
N ARG A 418 11.71 -19.64 21.97
CA ARG A 418 10.68 -20.69 21.91
C ARG A 418 9.69 -20.43 20.78
N LYS A 419 9.29 -19.17 20.55
CA LYS A 419 8.39 -18.82 19.46
C LYS A 419 9.03 -19.01 18.10
N ILE A 420 10.27 -18.54 17.90
CA ILE A 420 11.04 -18.78 16.66
C ILE A 420 11.10 -20.28 16.37
N TRP A 421 11.45 -21.09 17.38
CA TRP A 421 11.48 -22.54 17.23
C TRP A 421 10.12 -23.13 16.83
N HIS A 422 9.04 -22.70 17.49
CA HIS A 422 7.68 -23.16 17.17
C HIS A 422 7.28 -22.80 15.73
N VAL A 423 7.55 -21.57 15.29
CA VAL A 423 7.28 -21.12 13.92
C VAL A 423 8.07 -21.96 12.92
N LEU A 424 9.34 -22.27 13.19
CA LEU A 424 10.16 -23.05 12.26
C LEU A 424 9.82 -24.56 12.25
N THR A 425 9.10 -25.10 13.24
CA THR A 425 8.87 -26.55 13.35
C THR A 425 7.42 -26.99 13.24
N VAL A 426 6.49 -26.14 13.68
CA VAL A 426 5.05 -26.42 13.69
C VAL A 426 4.35 -25.61 12.60
N ASP A 427 4.59 -24.30 12.56
CA ASP A 427 3.93 -23.37 11.64
C ASP A 427 4.85 -22.93 10.49
N CYS A 428 5.72 -23.83 10.01
CA CYS A 428 6.79 -23.43 9.09
C CYS A 428 6.23 -22.78 7.82
N PRO A 429 6.64 -21.54 7.50
CA PRO A 429 6.19 -20.86 6.30
C PRO A 429 6.44 -21.65 5.02
N GLU A 430 5.42 -21.76 4.16
CA GLU A 430 5.55 -22.31 2.81
C GLU A 430 6.12 -21.26 1.85
N PHE A 431 7.41 -21.33 1.53
CA PHE A 431 7.99 -20.54 0.46
C PHE A 431 7.64 -21.17 -0.90
N HIS A 432 6.52 -20.74 -1.51
CA HIS A 432 6.08 -21.30 -2.79
C HIS A 432 7.08 -21.06 -3.93
N ILE A 433 7.26 -22.10 -4.75
CA ILE A 433 8.26 -22.28 -5.82
C ILE A 433 8.08 -21.31 -7.03
N GLY A 434 7.09 -20.41 -6.99
CA GLY A 434 6.81 -19.47 -8.08
C GLY A 434 7.64 -18.17 -8.03
N SER A 435 8.14 -17.78 -6.85
CA SER A 435 8.90 -16.53 -6.69
C SER A 435 10.38 -16.76 -7.01
N ARG A 436 10.75 -16.59 -8.29
CA ARG A 436 12.15 -16.58 -8.78
C ARG A 436 12.97 -15.51 -8.04
N GLY A 437 13.58 -15.87 -6.91
CA GLY A 437 14.57 -15.05 -6.20
C GLY A 437 14.11 -13.70 -5.69
N GLU A 438 12.81 -13.49 -5.52
CA GLU A 438 12.28 -12.20 -5.07
C GLU A 438 12.51 -11.93 -3.58
N PHE A 439 12.93 -12.92 -2.79
CA PHE A 439 13.14 -12.75 -1.34
C PHE A 439 14.35 -11.86 -1.02
N PHE A 440 15.39 -11.92 -1.84
CA PHE A 440 16.64 -11.19 -1.63
C PHE A 440 16.78 -9.94 -2.51
N ARG A 441 15.86 -9.76 -3.48
CA ARG A 441 15.82 -8.59 -4.37
C ARG A 441 15.15 -7.35 -3.75
N ALA A 442 14.33 -7.57 -2.72
CA ALA A 442 13.56 -6.55 -2.03
C ALA A 442 13.79 -6.70 -0.52
N VAL A 443 14.87 -6.08 -0.02
CA VAL A 443 15.23 -6.11 1.42
C VAL A 443 14.17 -5.47 2.32
N GLU A 444 13.24 -4.74 1.74
CA GLU A 444 12.09 -4.10 2.38
C GLU A 444 10.94 -5.06 2.71
N LYS A 445 11.02 -6.34 2.31
CA LYS A 445 9.97 -7.34 2.54
C LYS A 445 9.79 -7.68 4.03
N PRO A 446 8.54 -7.65 4.57
CA PRO A 446 8.29 -7.85 6.00
C PRO A 446 8.79 -9.16 6.59
N ILE A 447 8.68 -10.30 5.89
CA ILE A 447 9.04 -11.61 6.43
C ILE A 447 10.53 -11.66 6.77
N GLY A 448 11.37 -11.16 5.87
CA GLY A 448 12.81 -11.07 6.06
C GLY A 448 13.17 -10.12 7.20
N LEU A 449 12.53 -8.94 7.24
CA LEU A 449 12.77 -7.90 8.25
C LEU A 449 12.37 -8.33 9.66
N ILE A 450 11.16 -8.88 9.83
CA ILE A 450 10.66 -9.33 11.14
C ILE A 450 11.59 -10.41 11.71
N GLY A 451 11.92 -11.42 10.89
CA GLY A 451 12.82 -12.48 11.31
C GLY A 451 14.24 -11.97 11.64
N ALA A 452 14.76 -11.04 10.83
CA ALA A 452 16.05 -10.41 11.07
C ALA A 452 16.10 -9.68 12.42
N VAL A 453 15.08 -8.87 12.72
CA VAL A 453 15.02 -8.14 13.99
C VAL A 453 14.88 -9.10 15.16
N CYS A 454 14.02 -10.13 15.06
CA CYS A 454 13.90 -11.15 16.10
C CYS A 454 15.25 -11.83 16.40
N LEU A 455 16.05 -12.12 15.37
CA LEU A 455 17.40 -12.69 15.55
C LEU A 455 18.37 -11.69 16.18
N LEU A 456 18.35 -10.43 15.74
CA LEU A 456 19.24 -9.39 16.28
C LEU A 456 18.95 -9.04 17.74
N GLN A 457 17.75 -9.34 18.25
CA GLN A 457 17.41 -9.24 19.67
C GLN A 457 18.05 -10.32 20.54
N MET A 458 18.63 -11.36 19.94
CA MET A 458 19.37 -12.38 20.69
C MET A 458 20.68 -11.79 21.26
N PRO A 459 21.10 -12.20 22.48
CA PRO A 459 22.39 -11.81 23.03
C PRO A 459 23.55 -12.24 22.12
N ASP A 460 23.45 -13.45 21.57
CA ASP A 460 24.39 -14.02 20.60
C ASP A 460 23.60 -14.61 19.40
N PRO A 461 23.35 -13.78 18.36
CA PRO A 461 22.59 -14.20 17.19
C PRO A 461 23.28 -15.31 16.37
N GLY A 462 24.61 -15.31 16.26
CA GLY A 462 25.34 -16.31 15.47
C GLY A 462 25.29 -17.68 16.11
N SER A 463 25.56 -17.78 17.42
CA SER A 463 25.42 -19.03 18.16
C SER A 463 23.97 -19.54 18.17
N PHE A 464 22.99 -18.63 18.25
CA PHE A 464 21.57 -19.00 18.14
C PHE A 464 21.25 -19.61 16.77
N LEU A 465 21.71 -18.98 15.68
CA LEU A 465 21.53 -19.49 14.32
C LEU A 465 22.12 -20.89 14.15
N LYS A 466 23.38 -21.09 14.58
CA LYS A 466 24.05 -22.41 14.53
C LYS A 466 23.28 -23.47 15.28
N ARG A 467 22.87 -23.16 16.52
CA ARG A 467 22.09 -24.09 17.34
C ARG A 467 20.77 -24.47 16.67
N CYS A 468 20.04 -23.49 16.16
CA CYS A 468 18.77 -23.74 15.46
C CYS A 468 19.00 -24.59 14.20
N TRP A 469 20.01 -24.28 13.40
CA TRP A 469 20.34 -25.02 12.18
C TRP A 469 20.58 -26.51 12.44
N HIS A 470 21.33 -26.83 13.50
CA HIS A 470 21.56 -28.21 13.93
C HIS A 470 20.29 -28.88 14.44
N LEU A 471 19.51 -28.21 15.28
CA LEU A 471 18.27 -28.75 15.83
C LEU A 471 17.19 -28.98 14.75
N LEU A 472 17.16 -28.14 13.72
CA LEU A 472 16.23 -28.26 12.60
C LEU A 472 16.59 -29.40 11.62
N ARG A 473 17.76 -30.02 11.75
CA ARG A 473 18.22 -31.06 10.81
C ARG A 473 17.18 -32.17 10.55
N PRO A 474 16.49 -32.76 11.55
CA PRO A 474 15.47 -33.78 11.30
C PRO A 474 14.23 -33.27 10.56
N TYR A 475 13.98 -31.95 10.58
CA TYR A 475 12.89 -31.32 9.83
C TYR A 475 13.33 -30.96 8.41
N ARG A 476 14.57 -30.48 8.24
CA ARG A 476 15.19 -30.25 6.93
C ARG A 476 15.31 -31.56 6.14
N GLU A 477 15.81 -32.63 6.77
CA GLU A 477 15.95 -33.96 6.16
C GLU A 477 14.62 -34.54 5.65
N ARG A 478 13.50 -34.27 6.33
CA ARG A 478 12.17 -34.66 5.84
C ARG A 478 11.84 -34.03 4.49
N SER A 479 12.31 -32.81 4.23
CA SER A 479 12.12 -32.15 2.93
C SER A 479 13.03 -32.69 1.81
N TRP A 480 14.05 -33.49 2.13
CA TRP A 480 14.99 -34.05 1.13
C TRP A 480 14.47 -35.33 0.46
N HIS A 481 13.53 -36.04 1.10
CA HIS A 481 13.19 -37.43 0.77
C HIS A 481 11.90 -37.63 -0.03
N ILE A 482 11.32 -36.57 -0.61
CA ILE A 482 9.98 -36.66 -1.20
C ILE A 482 9.98 -36.46 -2.72
N ASP A 483 9.36 -37.43 -3.42
CA ASP A 483 9.23 -37.59 -4.88
C ASP A 483 8.71 -36.33 -5.62
N GLU A 484 8.82 -36.33 -6.95
CA GLU A 484 8.44 -35.25 -7.90
C GLU A 484 7.00 -34.68 -7.74
N ASN A 485 6.13 -35.36 -6.97
CA ASN A 485 4.76 -34.93 -6.64
C ASN A 485 4.62 -34.20 -5.29
N ALA A 486 5.67 -34.12 -4.46
CA ALA A 486 5.62 -33.57 -3.10
C ALA A 486 6.05 -32.10 -3.02
N ARG A 487 5.43 -31.29 -3.88
CA ARG A 487 5.72 -29.86 -4.05
C ARG A 487 5.32 -28.97 -2.85
N THR A 488 5.05 -29.55 -1.68
CA THR A 488 4.29 -28.92 -0.58
C THR A 488 4.90 -29.06 0.81
N THR A 489 6.05 -29.72 1.01
CA THR A 489 6.65 -29.83 2.36
C THR A 489 7.56 -28.64 2.65
N PRO A 490 7.31 -27.81 3.67
CA PRO A 490 8.16 -26.68 4.03
C PRO A 490 9.59 -27.12 4.40
N ASN A 491 10.61 -26.42 3.90
CA ASN A 491 11.99 -26.57 4.39
C ASN A 491 12.28 -25.44 5.39
N PRO A 492 12.36 -25.73 6.71
CA PRO A 492 12.59 -24.69 7.72
C PRO A 492 14.00 -24.09 7.72
N GLY A 493 14.94 -24.68 6.98
CA GLY A 493 16.24 -24.07 6.70
C GLY A 493 16.13 -22.80 5.86
N MET A 494 15.16 -22.73 4.94
CA MET A 494 14.98 -21.54 4.08
C MET A 494 14.60 -20.27 4.87
N PRO A 495 13.53 -20.25 5.69
CA PRO A 495 13.23 -19.07 6.51
C PRO A 495 14.39 -18.71 7.45
N LEU A 496 15.03 -19.69 8.08
CA LEU A 496 16.14 -19.43 8.99
C LEU A 496 17.32 -18.73 8.29
N ILE A 497 17.67 -19.17 7.08
CA ILE A 497 18.75 -18.56 6.27
C ILE A 497 18.34 -17.18 5.76
N LEU A 498 17.10 -17.02 5.30
CA LEU A 498 16.57 -15.70 4.90
C LEU A 498 16.68 -14.70 6.06
N TRP A 499 16.20 -15.08 7.25
CA TRP A 499 16.25 -14.22 8.43
C TRP A 499 17.68 -13.92 8.84
N GLY A 500 18.58 -14.91 8.81
CA GLY A 500 19.98 -14.71 9.12
C GLY A 500 20.69 -13.78 8.14
N LEU A 501 20.45 -13.92 6.84
CA LEU A 501 21.01 -13.03 5.82
C LEU A 501 20.47 -11.60 5.93
N MET A 502 19.18 -11.44 6.20
CA MET A 502 18.60 -10.13 6.47
C MET A 502 19.14 -9.54 7.78
N ALA A 503 19.33 -10.36 8.84
CA ALA A 503 19.98 -9.92 10.07
C ALA A 503 21.41 -9.43 9.81
N LEU A 504 22.18 -10.13 8.97
CA LEU A 504 23.53 -9.69 8.58
C LEU A 504 23.50 -8.33 7.87
N TYR A 505 22.53 -8.12 6.97
CA TYR A 505 22.37 -6.86 6.25
C TYR A 505 22.10 -5.67 7.20
N PHE A 506 21.26 -5.87 8.22
CA PHE A 506 20.90 -4.83 9.21
C PHE A 506 21.79 -4.81 10.46
N ALA A 507 22.71 -5.76 10.62
CA ALA A 507 23.48 -5.91 11.85
C ALA A 507 24.39 -4.69 12.11
N PRO A 508 24.48 -4.24 13.37
CA PRO A 508 25.51 -3.29 13.79
C PRO A 508 26.90 -3.96 13.70
N GLU A 509 27.97 -3.17 13.64
CA GLU A 509 29.31 -3.64 13.32
C GLU A 509 29.81 -4.73 14.29
N GLU A 510 29.44 -4.63 15.57
CA GLU A 510 29.87 -5.54 16.64
C GLU A 510 29.31 -6.97 16.46
N LYS A 511 28.11 -7.11 15.89
CA LYS A 511 27.45 -8.40 15.67
C LYS A 511 27.77 -9.00 14.30
N ARG A 512 28.28 -8.19 13.36
CA ARG A 512 28.40 -8.55 11.94
C ARG A 512 29.46 -9.62 11.68
N SER A 513 30.60 -9.59 12.39
CA SER A 513 31.67 -10.57 12.23
C SER A 513 31.22 -12.00 12.58
N ASP A 514 30.60 -12.16 13.74
CA ASP A 514 30.10 -13.47 14.22
C ASP A 514 28.94 -14.00 13.37
N LEU A 515 28.01 -13.12 12.97
CA LEU A 515 26.94 -13.46 12.02
C LEU A 515 27.49 -13.90 10.68
N THR A 516 28.51 -13.22 10.15
CA THR A 516 29.14 -13.59 8.86
C THR A 516 29.74 -14.98 8.94
N ALA A 517 30.54 -15.27 9.96
CA ALA A 517 31.16 -16.58 10.13
C ALA A 517 30.12 -17.69 10.33
N SER A 518 29.07 -17.41 11.09
CA SER A 518 27.97 -18.36 11.31
C SER A 518 27.20 -18.66 10.04
N LEU A 519 26.82 -17.65 9.27
CA LEU A 519 26.10 -17.82 8.01
C LEU A 519 26.95 -18.50 6.94
N GLU A 520 28.25 -18.20 6.89
CA GLU A 520 29.17 -18.89 5.98
C GLU A 520 29.20 -20.40 6.24
N GLU A 521 29.30 -20.82 7.51
CA GLU A 521 29.25 -22.23 7.89
C GLU A 521 27.92 -22.89 7.52
N LEU A 522 26.81 -22.23 7.83
CA LEU A 522 25.46 -22.71 7.55
C LEU A 522 25.18 -22.85 6.05
N LEU A 523 25.58 -21.87 5.25
CA LEU A 523 25.41 -21.90 3.79
C LEU A 523 26.29 -22.97 3.13
N LYS A 524 27.50 -23.19 3.65
CA LYS A 524 28.37 -24.29 3.22
C LYS A 524 27.73 -25.66 3.48
N ASP A 525 27.16 -25.87 4.68
CA ASP A 525 26.40 -27.10 5.00
C ASP A 525 25.17 -27.24 4.09
N ALA A 526 24.35 -26.19 4.00
CA ALA A 526 23.14 -26.18 3.18
C ALA A 526 23.40 -26.51 1.71
N TRP A 527 24.50 -26.01 1.14
CA TRP A 527 24.88 -26.31 -0.24
C TRP A 527 25.25 -27.80 -0.42
N GLN A 528 25.88 -28.40 0.58
CA GLN A 528 26.24 -29.82 0.56
C GLN A 528 25.05 -30.74 0.83
N THR A 529 24.12 -30.33 1.68
CA THR A 529 23.04 -31.19 2.20
C THR A 529 21.67 -30.91 1.61
N ASP A 530 21.30 -29.65 1.34
CA ASP A 530 19.93 -29.24 0.98
C ASP A 530 19.80 -28.91 -0.51
N ALA A 531 20.78 -28.17 -1.05
CA ALA A 531 20.72 -27.67 -2.42
C ALA A 531 20.71 -28.79 -3.48
N ARG A 532 21.36 -29.92 -3.19
CA ARG A 532 21.43 -31.09 -4.09
C ARG A 532 20.10 -31.80 -4.29
N PHE A 533 19.18 -31.72 -3.32
CA PHE A 533 17.86 -32.36 -3.39
C PHE A 533 16.75 -31.37 -3.77
N SER A 534 17.08 -30.07 -3.81
CA SER A 534 16.18 -28.97 -4.10
C SER A 534 16.45 -28.37 -5.49
N ILE A 535 16.74 -29.21 -6.49
CA ILE A 535 17.27 -28.87 -7.84
C ILE A 535 16.40 -27.85 -8.61
N ARG A 536 15.16 -27.57 -8.19
CA ARG A 536 14.25 -26.60 -8.82
C ARG A 536 14.07 -25.28 -8.04
N HIS A 537 14.81 -25.05 -6.95
CA HIS A 537 14.66 -23.85 -6.11
C HIS A 537 15.82 -22.87 -6.29
N GLU A 538 15.55 -21.70 -6.88
CA GLU A 538 16.51 -20.58 -6.99
C GLU A 538 16.94 -20.01 -5.62
N PHE A 539 16.22 -20.35 -4.54
CA PHE A 539 16.47 -19.83 -3.19
C PHE A 539 17.94 -19.94 -2.75
N TRP A 540 18.56 -21.12 -2.87
CA TRP A 540 19.94 -21.33 -2.39
C TRP A 540 20.97 -20.55 -3.22
N PRO A 541 20.94 -20.59 -4.57
CA PRO A 541 21.73 -19.68 -5.40
C PRO A 541 21.53 -18.19 -5.06
N ASP A 542 20.29 -17.73 -4.87
CA ASP A 542 20.00 -16.33 -4.51
C ASP A 542 20.56 -15.96 -3.12
N ALA A 543 20.41 -16.84 -2.15
CA ALA A 543 20.92 -16.67 -0.79
C ALA A 543 22.46 -16.56 -0.78
N LEU A 544 23.14 -17.41 -1.56
CA LEU A 544 24.59 -17.39 -1.73
C LEU A 544 25.07 -16.12 -2.46
N GLU A 545 24.37 -15.69 -3.50
CA GLU A 545 24.66 -14.42 -4.18
C GLU A 545 24.52 -13.25 -3.20
N PHE A 546 23.41 -13.18 -2.46
CA PHE A 546 23.17 -12.13 -1.48
C PHE A 546 24.23 -12.13 -0.37
N PHE A 547 24.58 -13.31 0.17
CA PHE A 547 25.66 -13.44 1.14
C PHE A 547 26.99 -12.97 0.59
N THR A 548 27.32 -13.34 -0.65
CA THR A 548 28.56 -12.94 -1.33
C THR A 548 28.66 -11.42 -1.46
N ILE A 549 27.55 -10.75 -1.78
CA ILE A 549 27.48 -9.29 -1.80
C ILE A 549 27.81 -8.71 -0.42
N GLN A 550 27.18 -9.21 0.65
CA GLN A 550 27.44 -8.72 2.00
C GLN A 550 28.87 -9.01 2.47
N TRP A 551 29.39 -10.20 2.17
CA TRP A 551 30.74 -10.64 2.50
C TRP A 551 31.82 -9.81 1.79
N ALA A 552 31.57 -9.42 0.53
CA ALA A 552 32.45 -8.56 -0.24
C ALA A 552 32.49 -7.13 0.32
N ARG A 553 31.31 -6.57 0.65
CA ARG A 553 31.17 -5.23 1.23
C ARG A 553 31.79 -5.13 2.62
N TYR A 554 31.59 -6.16 3.43
CA TYR A 554 32.11 -6.20 4.80
C TYR A 554 33.49 -6.84 4.83
N CYS A 555 34.53 -6.02 4.93
CA CYS A 555 35.88 -6.49 5.24
C CYS A 555 36.35 -5.88 6.57
N PRO A 556 36.64 -6.71 7.61
CA PRO A 556 37.16 -6.20 8.87
C PRO A 556 38.40 -5.34 8.62
N GLN A 557 38.44 -4.13 9.21
CA GLN A 557 39.57 -3.18 9.15
C GLN A 557 39.80 -2.51 7.79
N GLY A 558 38.83 -2.51 6.87
CA GLY A 558 38.92 -1.77 5.60
C GLY A 558 39.97 -2.29 4.62
N ARG A 559 40.53 -3.49 4.84
CA ARG A 559 41.47 -4.14 3.93
C ARG A 559 40.72 -4.73 2.74
N LYS A 560 41.34 -4.75 1.55
CA LYS A 560 40.78 -5.53 0.43
C LYS A 560 40.93 -7.02 0.71
N ARG A 561 39.93 -7.82 0.33
CA ARG A 561 39.98 -9.29 0.39
C ARG A 561 41.13 -9.78 -0.49
N THR A 562 41.93 -10.72 0.01
CA THR A 562 43.04 -11.30 -0.77
C THR A 562 42.52 -12.40 -1.69
N ALA A 563 43.27 -12.71 -2.75
CA ALA A 563 42.95 -13.84 -3.64
C ALA A 563 42.83 -15.17 -2.86
N GLN A 564 43.65 -15.37 -1.82
CA GLN A 564 43.58 -16.55 -0.96
C GLN A 564 42.26 -16.63 -0.18
N GLN A 565 41.82 -15.52 0.42
CA GLN A 565 40.55 -15.48 1.15
C GLN A 565 39.35 -15.73 0.23
N ILE A 566 39.40 -15.21 -0.99
CA ILE A 566 38.36 -15.45 -2.00
C ILE A 566 38.38 -16.92 -2.45
N ALA A 567 39.56 -17.50 -2.66
CA ALA A 567 39.69 -18.92 -3.01
C ALA A 567 39.08 -19.82 -1.92
N GLU A 568 39.42 -19.58 -0.65
CA GLU A 568 38.86 -20.31 0.50
C GLU A 568 37.33 -20.17 0.62
N PHE A 569 36.80 -18.99 0.29
CA PHE A 569 35.37 -18.73 0.27
C PHE A 569 34.64 -19.47 -0.86
N LEU A 570 35.21 -19.50 -2.06
CA LEU A 570 34.60 -20.12 -3.25
C LEU A 570 34.77 -21.65 -3.31
N LEU A 571 35.81 -22.21 -2.69
CA LEU A 571 36.16 -23.63 -2.74
C LEU A 571 34.95 -24.60 -2.57
N PRO A 572 34.02 -24.40 -1.62
CA PRO A 572 32.89 -25.33 -1.42
C PRO A 572 31.89 -25.37 -2.58
N TYR A 573 31.91 -24.36 -3.46
CA TYR A 573 30.92 -24.14 -4.51
C TYR A 573 31.48 -24.44 -5.92
N LEU A 574 32.73 -24.89 -6.02
CA LEU A 574 33.46 -25.10 -7.29
C LEU A 574 32.69 -26.00 -8.27
N ASN A 575 32.05 -27.06 -7.78
CA ASN A 575 31.30 -28.02 -8.60
C ASN A 575 29.91 -27.52 -9.05
N GLY A 576 29.50 -26.32 -8.65
CA GLY A 576 28.21 -25.72 -9.01
C GLY A 576 28.40 -24.57 -9.98
N GLU A 577 28.69 -24.85 -11.25
CA GLU A 577 29.05 -23.85 -12.28
C GLU A 577 28.15 -22.59 -12.26
N HIS A 578 26.82 -22.78 -12.24
CA HIS A 578 25.85 -21.68 -12.18
C HIS A 578 26.00 -20.82 -10.93
N VAL A 579 26.14 -21.43 -9.76
CA VAL A 579 26.25 -20.72 -8.47
C VAL A 579 27.60 -20.03 -8.35
N LEU A 580 28.68 -20.72 -8.75
CA LEU A 580 30.01 -20.16 -8.78
C LEU A 580 30.06 -18.89 -9.63
N MET A 581 29.46 -18.90 -10.83
CA MET A 581 29.41 -17.72 -11.69
C MET A 581 28.58 -16.58 -11.10
N ARG A 582 27.46 -16.86 -10.43
CA ARG A 582 26.69 -15.82 -9.72
C ARG A 582 27.49 -15.18 -8.60
N MET A 583 28.23 -15.98 -7.82
CA MET A 583 29.10 -15.49 -6.75
C MET A 583 30.26 -14.65 -7.31
N VAL A 584 30.92 -15.11 -8.37
CA VAL A 584 32.01 -14.37 -9.02
C VAL A 584 31.52 -13.03 -9.60
N SER A 585 30.36 -13.03 -10.27
CA SER A 585 29.71 -11.79 -10.73
C SER A 585 29.35 -10.86 -9.57
N ALA A 586 28.87 -11.39 -8.44
CA ALA A 586 28.61 -10.59 -7.24
C ALA A 586 29.88 -9.94 -6.68
N LEU A 587 30.98 -10.70 -6.55
CA LEU A 587 32.28 -10.16 -6.10
C LEU A 587 32.75 -9.01 -7.00
N ARG A 588 32.62 -9.17 -8.32
CA ARG A 588 32.98 -8.14 -9.31
C ARG A 588 32.11 -6.88 -9.19
N ARG A 589 30.79 -7.04 -9.05
CA ARG A 589 29.84 -5.92 -8.86
C ARG A 589 30.14 -5.09 -7.62
N GLU A 590 30.60 -5.76 -6.57
CA GLU A 590 30.98 -5.12 -5.31
C GLU A 590 32.42 -4.59 -5.30
N GLY A 591 33.05 -4.49 -6.47
CA GLY A 591 34.30 -3.75 -6.67
C GLY A 591 35.58 -4.55 -6.42
N ILE A 592 35.50 -5.87 -6.28
CA ILE A 592 36.69 -6.72 -6.29
C ILE A 592 37.22 -6.81 -7.73
N ASP A 593 38.49 -6.51 -7.91
CA ASP A 593 39.09 -6.47 -9.24
C ASP A 593 39.17 -7.87 -9.87
N LEU A 594 38.98 -7.91 -11.19
CA LEU A 594 38.94 -9.17 -11.94
C LEU A 594 40.27 -9.94 -11.83
N GLY A 595 41.40 -9.26 -11.69
CA GLY A 595 42.71 -9.90 -11.52
C GLY A 595 42.79 -10.71 -10.22
N THR A 596 42.33 -10.14 -9.11
CA THR A 596 42.26 -10.82 -7.80
C THR A 596 41.30 -12.01 -7.86
N ILE A 597 40.15 -11.87 -8.53
CA ILE A 597 39.19 -12.97 -8.72
C ILE A 597 39.81 -14.08 -9.58
N SER A 598 40.43 -13.74 -10.72
CA SER A 598 41.11 -14.71 -11.60
C SER A 598 42.22 -15.45 -10.87
N GLN A 599 43.01 -14.75 -10.04
CA GLN A 599 44.04 -15.37 -9.22
C GLN A 599 43.43 -16.31 -8.17
N ALA A 600 42.32 -15.94 -7.55
CA ALA A 600 41.62 -16.79 -6.58
C ALA A 600 41.11 -18.09 -7.23
N VAL A 601 40.49 -17.98 -8.41
CA VAL A 601 40.03 -19.15 -9.19
C VAL A 601 41.23 -20.01 -9.64
N SER A 602 42.34 -19.39 -10.02
CA SER A 602 43.59 -20.09 -10.36
C SER A 602 44.18 -20.84 -9.15
N ASN A 603 44.09 -20.28 -7.94
CA ASN A 603 44.50 -20.97 -6.71
C ASN A 603 43.65 -22.22 -6.41
N LEU A 604 42.45 -22.33 -6.99
CA LEU A 604 41.59 -23.51 -6.91
C LEU A 604 41.87 -24.53 -8.02
N GLY A 605 42.81 -24.25 -8.94
CA GLY A 605 43.17 -25.13 -10.05
C GLY A 605 42.39 -24.89 -11.34
N GLU A 606 41.50 -23.90 -11.37
CA GLU A 606 40.63 -23.60 -12.52
C GLU A 606 41.01 -22.30 -13.22
N LYS A 607 40.57 -22.12 -14.47
CA LYS A 607 40.70 -20.84 -15.19
C LYS A 607 39.36 -20.16 -15.35
N LEU A 608 39.25 -18.93 -14.83
CA LEU A 608 38.00 -18.15 -14.89
C LEU A 608 37.46 -17.96 -16.33
N PRO A 609 38.28 -17.67 -17.36
CA PRO A 609 37.78 -17.56 -18.74
C PRO A 609 37.19 -18.87 -19.27
N GLU A 610 37.78 -20.02 -18.92
CA GLU A 610 37.32 -21.35 -19.34
C GLU A 610 35.98 -21.69 -18.66
N LEU A 611 35.87 -21.49 -17.34
CA LEU A 611 34.62 -21.67 -16.60
C LEU A 611 33.49 -20.75 -17.09
N ALA A 612 33.79 -19.50 -17.40
CA ALA A 612 32.81 -18.56 -17.94
C ALA A 612 32.34 -18.97 -19.34
N ALA A 613 33.26 -19.46 -20.20
CA ALA A 613 32.91 -19.94 -21.53
C ALA A 613 32.05 -21.22 -21.48
N GLU A 614 32.39 -22.15 -20.59
CA GLU A 614 31.61 -23.38 -20.35
C GLU A 614 30.20 -23.05 -19.84
N PHE A 615 30.09 -22.17 -18.85
CA PHE A 615 28.79 -21.73 -18.34
C PHE A 615 27.90 -21.14 -19.44
N LEU A 616 28.46 -20.24 -20.26
CA LEU A 616 27.74 -19.58 -21.36
C LEU A 616 27.32 -20.58 -22.44
N ALA A 617 28.16 -21.58 -22.75
CA ALA A 617 27.85 -22.63 -23.70
C ALA A 617 26.73 -23.55 -23.18
N THR A 618 26.87 -24.03 -21.94
CA THR A 618 25.92 -24.94 -21.28
C THR A 618 24.52 -24.31 -21.13
N HIS A 619 24.45 -22.99 -20.90
CA HIS A 619 23.19 -22.29 -20.64
C HIS A 619 22.74 -21.34 -21.75
N GLN A 620 23.33 -21.45 -22.96
CA GLN A 620 23.02 -20.59 -24.10
C GLN A 620 21.52 -20.51 -24.41
N TYR A 621 20.81 -21.64 -24.29
CA TYR A 621 19.36 -21.68 -24.50
C TYR A 621 18.60 -20.78 -23.51
N LEU A 622 18.90 -20.87 -22.21
CA LEU A 622 18.24 -20.06 -21.17
C LEU A 622 18.58 -18.57 -21.32
N ILE A 623 19.83 -18.27 -21.66
CA ILE A 623 20.31 -16.90 -21.93
C ILE A 623 19.55 -16.30 -23.12
N SER A 624 19.44 -17.04 -24.24
CA SER A 624 18.75 -16.58 -25.46
C SER A 624 17.26 -16.32 -25.26
N LYS A 625 16.64 -17.04 -24.32
CA LYS A 625 15.23 -16.86 -23.91
C LYS A 625 15.04 -15.77 -22.86
N GLN A 626 16.11 -15.07 -22.48
CA GLN A 626 16.11 -14.02 -21.46
C GLN A 626 15.54 -14.50 -20.13
N HIS A 627 15.74 -15.79 -19.79
CA HIS A 627 15.31 -16.33 -18.51
C HIS A 627 16.10 -15.75 -17.33
N TRP A 628 17.27 -15.17 -17.61
CA TRP A 628 18.14 -14.53 -16.63
C TRP A 628 18.32 -13.04 -16.90
N ASN A 629 18.63 -12.30 -15.83
CA ASN A 629 18.97 -10.88 -15.91
C ASN A 629 20.20 -10.68 -16.79
N GLN A 630 20.05 -9.90 -17.86
CA GLN A 630 21.10 -9.71 -18.88
C GLN A 630 22.32 -8.95 -18.35
N GLY A 631 22.18 -8.18 -17.26
CA GLY A 631 23.25 -7.39 -16.65
C GLY A 631 24.39 -8.27 -16.11
N TRP A 632 24.09 -9.30 -15.31
CA TRP A 632 25.14 -10.20 -14.82
C TRP A 632 25.64 -11.16 -15.91
N ILE A 633 24.81 -11.53 -16.88
CA ILE A 633 25.27 -12.30 -18.06
C ILE A 633 26.28 -11.51 -18.88
N ALA A 634 26.08 -10.19 -19.05
CA ALA A 634 27.09 -9.33 -19.66
C ALA A 634 28.41 -9.31 -18.87
N GLU A 635 28.37 -9.43 -17.54
CA GLU A 635 29.58 -9.56 -16.72
C GLU A 635 30.29 -10.89 -16.96
N VAL A 636 29.56 -11.99 -17.09
CA VAL A 636 30.15 -13.31 -17.42
C VAL A 636 30.78 -13.29 -18.81
N HIS A 637 30.14 -12.68 -19.81
CA HIS A 637 30.75 -12.41 -21.12
C HIS A 637 32.03 -11.56 -21.02
N ALA A 638 32.07 -10.59 -20.09
CA ALA A 638 33.27 -9.80 -19.87
C ALA A 638 34.39 -10.57 -19.15
N MET A 639 34.12 -11.75 -18.56
CA MET A 639 35.13 -12.62 -17.94
C MET A 639 35.80 -13.53 -18.98
N THR A 640 35.12 -13.89 -20.07
CA THR A 640 35.73 -14.67 -21.17
C THR A 640 36.75 -13.86 -21.98
N ALA A 641 36.68 -12.52 -21.93
CA ALA A 641 37.53 -11.62 -22.72
C ALA A 641 38.88 -11.28 -22.04
N SER A 642 39.15 -11.76 -20.83
CA SER A 642 40.29 -11.30 -20.01
C SER A 642 41.66 -11.90 -20.39
N GLU A 643 41.78 -12.70 -21.44
CA GLU A 643 43.08 -13.16 -21.98
C GLU A 643 43.66 -12.24 -23.08
N ALA A 644 42.98 -11.15 -23.45
CA ALA A 644 43.40 -10.31 -24.59
C ALA A 644 44.26 -9.07 -24.23
N ASN A 645 44.72 -8.91 -22.98
CA ASN A 645 45.65 -7.83 -22.57
C ASN A 645 46.70 -8.28 -21.58
#